data_AF-A0A0H2RW28-F1
#
_entry.id   AF-A0A0H2RW28-F1
#
_cell.length_a   1.000
_cell.length_b   1.000
_cell.length_c   1.000
_cell.angle_alpha   90.00
_cell.angle_beta   90.00
_cell.angle_gamma   90.00
#
_symmetry.space_group_name_H-M   'P 1'
#
loop_
_entity.id
_entity.type
_entity.pdbx_description
1 polymer ?
#
loop_
_entity_poly.entity_id
_entity_poly.type
_entity_poly.pdbx_seq_one_letter_code
_entity_poly.pdbx_strand_id
1 'polypeptide(L)'
;MSDNLIPDDVVNLDHDSISALFLGPKAENFDLLKELFGKVLDKQRNVRENYHREDNFFITDDIKKTDSYNSMVARVIDRLDKMTTLLNDHSVPFFSPRYSAHMCTDMSLPGILGYLSTMIFNPNNVAFEASPITTVMELEAGKDMCRMLGYNADEILPGEEEIPVGWGHISCDGTIANLEAIWAARNLKFYPLALRDAMADGAPLHSLADTFTVPVTGLKGQTKKFADLELWELLNLTVQTVNDLPGRLYTEYGISPTYLDGVMKDYNIQSVSKDALERRWGIKDPIQILITSTKHYSWPKGAAIAGIGSDNVFDIDIDDEARINVSILRSELEKRLEAKRAVYMVVAVIGSTEEGAVDPLGDIIALRDEMEPRGMSFVVHADAAWGGYFASMIRDPSDMGGRKRRWEDVPSVHLREETAKNLAYLGETDSITIDPHKAGYIPYPAGGLCYRDGRQRYLLTWTAPYLNQSSEGESIGVYGVEGSKPGASAGAVFLAHSVIGLHSTGYGNLLGEASFNCRRFAAHWSAMSTDKSGFVVVPFNPIPAERKGGSEKDIEAQKDFIRKRILPKTNQELEQDTEAMDLLNQLGSDLNINLFACNFRDADGNLNTDIELANHLNWRIFQRLSVTDFEEDPSTVPFYITSTKLAQKDYKECATNFKKRLGVEGDQDVFVLRNVVMSPFASADNFVKKLADIFKEVLVNEIGVVRQRALPMSVSHNFLMQGTDKLYFVHMPSLYRNGEGYQTIFTADIDDKAFETYKREKEAHPDATFILQNIHHMTLEQLLRGSPFKASISIWKHGKEIQSHVDVSNLKIVKQRTLRTATYDADYPHDMPFYLYGTPSELHLDHIYLLAPNIQLTAGSVRFSSELSAEELARGMIAVATEVHEDWMQPFPKTNQLPKDEFFFRKGKTIRLSVYKDPYEATYDGKIDLKKLANPVTMGDAVLTAEIFVDSEELNKDSTYQPIPFRKGRAPVQPRIGAPAGKAHKEGKAHKEEFLSFNDREKAGRWFKHFNNAMS
;
A
#
# COMPACT_ATOMS: atom_id res chain seq x y z
N MET A 1 -13.65 37.56 -41.87
CA MET A 1 -12.48 38.44 -41.60
C MET A 1 -12.16 38.39 -40.12
N SER A 2 -11.34 37.41 -39.75
CA SER A 2 -10.19 37.52 -38.85
C SER A 2 -9.70 36.08 -38.70
N ASP A 3 -9.06 35.60 -39.77
CA ASP A 3 -8.13 34.49 -39.69
C ASP A 3 -7.04 34.91 -38.70
N ASN A 4 -7.02 34.26 -37.55
CA ASN A 4 -5.91 34.14 -36.59
C ASN A 4 -6.47 33.55 -35.31
N LEU A 5 -6.15 32.29 -35.00
CA LEU A 5 -5.85 31.75 -33.66
C LEU A 5 -5.91 30.21 -33.67
N ILE A 6 -4.89 29.57 -34.24
CA ILE A 6 -4.19 28.41 -33.63
C ILE A 6 -2.74 28.52 -34.11
N PRO A 7 -1.72 28.67 -33.23
CA PRO A 7 -0.33 28.77 -33.66
C PRO A 7 0.23 27.43 -34.17
N ASP A 8 1.18 27.53 -35.10
CA ASP A 8 2.03 26.48 -35.68
C ASP A 8 3.00 25.78 -34.67
N ASP A 9 2.72 25.79 -33.36
CA ASP A 9 3.75 25.57 -32.34
C ASP A 9 3.58 24.25 -31.56
N VAL A 10 4.04 23.12 -32.12
CA VAL A 10 4.39 21.95 -31.29
C VAL A 10 5.69 22.31 -30.55
N VAL A 11 5.57 22.76 -29.30
CA VAL A 11 6.74 23.04 -28.45
C VAL A 11 7.39 21.71 -28.07
N ASN A 12 8.66 21.52 -28.44
CA ASN A 12 9.45 20.40 -27.98
C ASN A 12 9.98 20.73 -26.59
N LEU A 13 9.44 20.11 -25.54
CA LEU A 13 9.92 20.34 -24.18
C LEU A 13 11.33 19.76 -24.04
N ASP A 14 12.25 20.53 -23.48
CA ASP A 14 13.53 20.10 -22.91
C ASP A 14 13.53 20.35 -21.39
N HIS A 15 14.64 20.05 -20.71
CA HIS A 15 14.74 20.22 -19.26
C HIS A 15 14.44 21.66 -18.79
N ASP A 16 14.89 22.65 -19.56
CA ASP A 16 14.65 24.07 -19.26
C ASP A 16 13.15 24.40 -19.38
N SER A 17 12.49 23.89 -20.42
CA SER A 17 11.05 24.03 -20.63
C SER A 17 10.23 23.32 -19.54
N ILE A 18 10.63 22.10 -19.16
CA ILE A 18 10.03 21.34 -18.04
C ILE A 18 10.18 22.10 -16.72
N SER A 19 11.33 22.73 -16.49
CA SER A 19 11.59 23.49 -15.27
C SER A 19 10.63 24.67 -15.09
N ALA A 20 10.12 25.25 -16.18
CA ALA A 20 9.11 26.31 -16.15
C ALA A 20 7.70 25.80 -15.76
N LEU A 21 7.46 24.48 -15.76
CA LEU A 21 6.16 23.88 -15.43
C LEU A 21 5.94 23.72 -13.93
N PHE A 22 6.92 23.98 -13.06
CA PHE A 22 6.82 23.73 -11.62
C PHE A 22 7.11 24.98 -10.80
N LEU A 23 6.60 25.05 -9.57
CA LEU A 23 7.01 26.11 -8.63
C LEU A 23 8.50 25.99 -8.31
N GLY A 24 8.96 24.73 -8.17
CA GLY A 24 10.36 24.35 -8.08
C GLY A 24 10.79 23.98 -6.66
N PRO A 25 11.85 23.16 -6.51
CA PRO A 25 12.33 22.68 -5.21
C PRO A 25 12.70 23.77 -4.19
N LYS A 26 13.00 24.97 -4.65
CA LYS A 26 13.31 26.16 -3.85
C LYS A 26 12.42 27.35 -4.18
N ALA A 27 11.26 27.09 -4.79
CA ALA A 27 10.32 28.10 -5.26
C ALA A 27 10.96 29.08 -6.27
N GLU A 28 11.81 28.56 -7.15
CA GLU A 28 12.53 29.29 -8.20
C GLU A 28 11.58 30.09 -9.10
N ASN A 29 10.37 29.57 -9.34
CA ASN A 29 9.33 30.19 -10.16
C ASN A 29 8.23 30.89 -9.32
N PHE A 30 8.51 31.27 -8.07
CA PHE A 30 7.53 31.92 -7.18
C PHE A 30 6.94 33.20 -7.77
N ASP A 31 7.79 34.09 -8.30
CA ASP A 31 7.34 35.36 -8.87
C ASP A 31 6.48 35.15 -10.11
N LEU A 32 6.77 34.11 -10.91
CA LEU A 32 5.95 33.72 -12.05
C LEU A 32 4.54 33.30 -11.61
N LEU A 33 4.42 32.40 -10.63
CA LEU A 33 3.12 31.97 -10.09
C LEU A 33 2.33 33.15 -9.55
N LYS A 34 2.99 34.04 -8.79
CA LYS A 34 2.37 35.24 -8.23
C LYS A 34 1.86 36.18 -9.31
N GLU A 35 2.64 36.42 -10.35
CA GLU A 35 2.25 37.26 -11.48
C GLU A 35 1.06 36.67 -12.25
N LEU A 36 1.14 35.38 -12.60
CA LEU A 36 0.10 34.70 -13.36
C LEU A 36 -1.23 34.64 -12.59
N PHE A 37 -1.19 34.30 -11.30
CA PHE A 37 -2.39 34.31 -10.48
C PHE A 37 -2.92 35.73 -10.25
N GLY A 38 -2.04 36.73 -10.10
CA GLY A 38 -2.42 38.15 -10.08
C GLY A 38 -3.23 38.56 -11.31
N LYS A 39 -2.76 38.17 -12.51
CA LYS A 39 -3.50 38.41 -13.77
C LYS A 39 -4.87 37.73 -13.79
N VAL A 40 -5.01 36.54 -13.19
CA VAL A 40 -6.31 35.87 -13.05
C VAL A 40 -7.23 36.70 -12.16
N LEU A 41 -6.76 37.16 -11.01
CA LEU A 41 -7.54 38.00 -10.09
C LEU A 41 -7.95 39.34 -10.73
N ASP A 42 -7.09 39.95 -11.53
CA ASP A 42 -7.42 41.17 -12.28
C ASP A 42 -8.53 40.93 -13.32
N LYS A 43 -8.48 39.78 -14.03
CA LYS A 43 -9.57 39.37 -14.93
C LYS A 43 -10.88 39.15 -14.17
N GLN A 44 -10.82 38.50 -13.00
CA GLN A 44 -11.99 38.30 -12.13
C GLN A 44 -12.63 39.61 -11.71
N ARG A 45 -11.80 40.56 -11.26
CA ARG A 45 -12.26 41.90 -10.89
C ARG A 45 -12.96 42.57 -12.05
N ASN A 46 -12.32 42.58 -13.22
CA ASN A 46 -12.89 43.19 -14.43
C ASN A 46 -14.24 42.58 -14.79
N VAL A 47 -14.37 41.24 -14.80
CA VAL A 47 -15.64 40.57 -15.11
C VAL A 47 -16.72 40.95 -14.10
N ARG A 48 -16.43 40.93 -12.80
CA ARG A 48 -17.42 41.25 -11.75
C ARG A 48 -17.86 42.70 -11.74
N GLU A 49 -16.95 43.64 -12.00
CA GLU A 49 -17.28 45.08 -12.10
C GLU A 49 -18.09 45.41 -13.37
N ASN A 50 -18.04 44.55 -14.39
CA ASN A 50 -18.71 44.77 -15.67
C ASN A 50 -19.96 43.90 -15.89
N TYR A 51 -20.23 42.93 -15.02
CA TYR A 51 -21.45 42.14 -15.05
C TYR A 51 -22.58 42.93 -14.38
N HIS A 52 -23.60 43.32 -15.16
CA HIS A 52 -24.65 44.26 -14.74
C HIS A 52 -24.08 45.57 -14.16
N ARG A 53 -23.49 46.40 -15.04
CA ARG A 53 -22.82 47.68 -14.68
C ARG A 53 -23.73 48.68 -13.95
N GLU A 54 -25.04 48.50 -14.06
CA GLU A 54 -26.05 49.28 -13.36
C GLU A 54 -26.11 49.01 -11.85
N ASP A 55 -25.59 47.87 -11.39
CA ASP A 55 -25.60 47.49 -9.98
C ASP A 55 -24.58 48.30 -9.17
N ASN A 56 -24.96 48.66 -7.95
CA ASN A 56 -24.06 49.34 -7.02
C ASN A 56 -23.10 48.35 -6.35
N PHE A 57 -21.97 48.86 -5.85
CA PHE A 57 -21.10 48.07 -4.97
C PHE A 57 -21.81 47.71 -3.67
N PHE A 58 -22.03 46.41 -3.42
CA PHE A 58 -22.66 45.90 -2.19
C PHE A 58 -21.76 46.01 -0.96
N ILE A 59 -20.43 45.97 -1.15
CA ILE A 59 -19.43 46.16 -0.08
C ILE A 59 -18.78 47.53 -0.29
N THR A 60 -19.36 48.56 0.33
CA THR A 60 -18.94 49.96 0.20
C THR A 60 -17.69 50.29 1.02
N ASP A 61 -17.05 51.42 0.72
CA ASP A 61 -15.90 51.90 1.51
C ASP A 61 -16.27 52.23 2.97
N ASP A 62 -17.53 52.58 3.25
CA ASP A 62 -17.98 52.81 4.62
C ASP A 62 -18.09 51.49 5.40
N ILE A 63 -18.57 50.40 4.77
CA ILE A 63 -18.55 49.06 5.37
C ILE A 63 -17.11 48.66 5.69
N LYS A 64 -16.17 48.89 4.77
CA LYS A 64 -14.74 48.55 4.95
C LYS A 64 -14.06 49.33 6.08
N LYS A 65 -14.57 50.52 6.44
CA LYS A 65 -14.06 51.32 7.57
C LYS A 65 -14.61 50.89 8.92
N THR A 66 -15.65 50.05 8.97
CA THR A 66 -16.24 49.61 10.25
C THR A 66 -15.29 48.73 11.07
N ASP A 67 -15.38 48.82 12.40
CA ASP A 67 -14.60 47.98 13.31
C ASP A 67 -14.89 46.49 13.11
N SER A 68 -16.15 46.14 12.79
CA SER A 68 -16.55 44.75 12.55
C SER A 68 -15.88 44.17 11.30
N TYR A 69 -15.80 44.93 10.21
CA TYR A 69 -15.11 44.50 8.99
C TYR A 69 -13.61 44.31 9.24
N ASN A 70 -12.96 45.32 9.84
CA ASN A 70 -11.53 45.26 10.13
C ASN A 70 -11.16 44.12 11.11
N SER A 71 -12.02 43.86 12.11
CA SER A 71 -11.85 42.73 13.03
C SER A 71 -11.95 41.39 12.30
N MET A 72 -12.87 41.24 11.35
CA MET A 72 -12.98 40.02 10.56
C MET A 72 -11.80 39.83 9.60
N VAL A 73 -11.34 40.91 8.94
CA VAL A 73 -10.13 40.88 8.10
C VAL A 73 -8.91 40.44 8.91
N ALA A 74 -8.70 41.04 10.09
CA ALA A 74 -7.60 40.66 10.98
C ALA A 74 -7.69 39.17 11.38
N ARG A 75 -8.91 38.67 11.64
CA ARG A 75 -9.14 37.26 11.96
C ARG A 75 -8.84 36.34 10.76
N VAL A 76 -9.22 36.72 9.54
CA VAL A 76 -8.89 35.93 8.34
C VAL A 76 -7.37 35.86 8.15
N ILE A 77 -6.66 36.99 8.30
CA ILE A 77 -5.20 37.05 8.19
C ILE A 77 -4.53 36.17 9.26
N ASP A 78 -4.91 36.30 10.54
CA ASP A 78 -4.38 35.48 11.65
C ASP A 78 -4.59 33.98 11.40
N ARG A 79 -5.81 33.59 11.00
CA ARG A 79 -6.14 32.17 10.80
C ARG A 79 -5.46 31.58 9.58
N LEU A 80 -5.32 32.36 8.51
CA LEU A 80 -4.58 31.94 7.32
C LEU A 80 -3.09 31.75 7.64
N ASP A 81 -2.46 32.72 8.32
CA ASP A 81 -1.03 32.67 8.70
C ASP A 81 -0.71 31.47 9.61
N LYS A 82 -1.57 31.19 10.60
CA LYS A 82 -1.43 30.01 11.45
C LYS A 82 -1.56 28.71 10.67
N MET A 83 -2.57 28.62 9.80
CA MET A 83 -2.80 27.43 8.98
C MET A 83 -1.61 27.18 8.03
N THR A 84 -1.11 28.19 7.34
CA THR A 84 0.02 28.03 6.42
C THR A 84 1.33 27.76 7.16
N THR A 85 1.54 28.34 8.34
CA THR A 85 2.69 27.99 9.21
C THR A 85 2.67 26.51 9.58
N LEU A 86 1.51 25.98 10.00
CA LEU A 86 1.38 24.56 10.32
C LEU A 86 1.64 23.66 9.11
N LEU A 87 1.13 24.03 7.93
CA LEU A 87 1.41 23.29 6.71
C LEU A 87 2.91 23.30 6.39
N ASN A 88 3.60 24.44 6.53
CA ASN A 88 5.03 24.55 6.26
C ASN A 88 5.89 23.74 7.26
N ASP A 89 5.50 23.72 8.53
CA ASP A 89 6.29 23.09 9.60
C ASP A 89 6.07 21.56 9.66
N HIS A 90 4.89 21.07 9.26
CA HIS A 90 4.49 19.67 9.48
C HIS A 90 4.16 18.86 8.22
N SER A 91 4.15 19.47 7.02
CA SER A 91 3.92 18.71 5.79
C SER A 91 5.20 18.04 5.29
N VAL A 92 5.02 16.88 4.65
CA VAL A 92 6.10 16.23 3.91
C VAL A 92 6.47 17.10 2.69
N PRO A 93 7.76 17.40 2.46
CA PRO A 93 8.19 18.32 1.41
C PRO A 93 8.21 17.65 0.02
N PHE A 94 7.04 17.31 -0.53
CA PHE A 94 6.90 16.67 -1.85
C PHE A 94 7.54 17.46 -3.00
N PHE A 95 7.67 18.78 -2.84
CA PHE A 95 8.35 19.66 -3.79
C PHE A 95 9.86 19.38 -3.91
N SER A 96 10.49 18.74 -2.93
CA SER A 96 11.92 18.49 -2.93
C SER A 96 12.26 17.19 -3.66
N PRO A 97 13.33 17.15 -4.50
CA PRO A 97 13.86 15.91 -5.08
C PRO A 97 14.43 14.94 -4.03
N ARG A 98 14.56 15.37 -2.77
CA ARG A 98 14.81 14.46 -1.63
C ARG A 98 13.62 13.54 -1.36
N TYR A 99 12.43 13.90 -1.84
CA TYR A 99 11.26 13.05 -1.74
C TYR A 99 11.20 12.09 -2.93
N SER A 100 11.28 10.79 -2.65
CA SER A 100 11.18 9.75 -3.69
C SER A 100 10.56 8.48 -3.09
N ALA A 101 9.34 8.64 -2.56
CA ALA A 101 8.66 7.65 -1.72
C ALA A 101 7.33 7.19 -2.32
N HIS A 102 6.22 7.90 -2.08
CA HIS A 102 4.92 7.62 -2.73
C HIS A 102 4.74 8.39 -4.04
N MET A 103 3.61 8.15 -4.72
CA MET A 103 3.15 8.85 -5.93
C MET A 103 2.76 10.32 -5.62
N CYS A 104 3.72 11.08 -5.10
CA CYS A 104 3.58 12.50 -4.75
C CYS A 104 4.86 13.23 -5.17
N THR A 105 4.70 14.46 -5.62
CA THR A 105 5.79 15.31 -6.13
C THR A 105 5.33 16.76 -6.14
N ASP A 106 6.16 17.70 -6.61
CA ASP A 106 5.69 19.03 -6.96
C ASP A 106 4.62 18.97 -8.06
N MET A 107 3.62 19.85 -7.98
CA MET A 107 2.51 19.87 -8.93
C MET A 107 2.80 20.84 -10.07
N SER A 108 2.27 20.56 -11.25
CA SER A 108 2.44 21.44 -12.40
C SER A 108 1.75 22.80 -12.16
N LEU A 109 2.41 23.90 -12.48
CA LEU A 109 1.87 25.25 -12.45
C LEU A 109 0.60 25.37 -13.29
N PRO A 110 0.49 24.79 -14.51
CA PRO A 110 -0.78 24.72 -15.24
C PRO A 110 -1.89 24.04 -14.43
N GLY A 111 -1.63 22.91 -13.76
CA GLY A 111 -2.62 22.24 -12.91
C GLY A 111 -3.07 23.12 -11.73
N ILE A 112 -2.12 23.73 -11.02
CA ILE A 112 -2.40 24.65 -9.92
C ILE A 112 -3.22 25.86 -10.41
N LEU A 113 -2.76 26.53 -11.46
CA LEU A 113 -3.41 27.73 -12.00
C LEU A 113 -4.79 27.42 -12.58
N GLY A 114 -4.97 26.27 -13.25
CA GLY A 114 -6.25 25.84 -13.79
C GLY A 114 -7.27 25.60 -12.68
N TYR A 115 -6.85 24.96 -11.59
CA TYR A 115 -7.68 24.75 -10.41
C TYR A 115 -8.03 26.08 -9.73
N LEU A 116 -7.02 26.90 -9.39
CA LEU A 116 -7.20 28.19 -8.72
C LEU A 116 -8.08 29.16 -9.53
N SER A 117 -7.88 29.23 -10.84
CA SER A 117 -8.63 30.14 -11.72
C SER A 117 -10.11 29.76 -11.80
N THR A 118 -10.39 28.46 -11.76
CA THR A 118 -11.74 27.94 -11.92
C THR A 118 -12.50 27.91 -10.59
N MET A 119 -11.84 27.62 -9.46
CA MET A 119 -12.51 27.53 -8.16
C MET A 119 -13.18 28.86 -7.75
N ILE A 120 -12.66 29.99 -8.22
CA ILE A 120 -13.22 31.32 -7.90
C ILE A 120 -14.64 31.50 -8.45
N PHE A 121 -14.99 30.75 -9.50
CA PHE A 121 -16.36 30.67 -10.03
C PHE A 121 -17.19 29.55 -9.39
N ASN A 122 -16.54 28.58 -8.74
CA ASN A 122 -17.14 27.41 -8.11
C ASN A 122 -18.19 26.66 -8.98
N PRO A 123 -17.87 26.33 -10.25
CA PRO A 123 -18.82 25.65 -11.12
C PRO A 123 -19.00 24.18 -10.70
N ASN A 124 -20.24 23.69 -10.86
CA ASN A 124 -20.60 22.32 -10.52
C ASN A 124 -20.91 21.51 -11.78
N ASN A 125 -20.00 20.60 -12.16
CA ASN A 125 -20.09 19.82 -13.41
C ASN A 125 -21.16 18.72 -13.39
N VAL A 126 -21.98 18.63 -12.34
CA VAL A 126 -23.15 17.74 -12.31
C VAL A 126 -24.20 18.12 -13.35
N ALA A 127 -24.39 19.42 -13.59
CA ALA A 127 -25.43 19.95 -14.46
C ALA A 127 -24.85 21.04 -15.36
N PHE A 128 -25.20 20.99 -16.65
CA PHE A 128 -24.66 21.89 -17.67
C PHE A 128 -24.97 23.37 -17.35
N GLU A 129 -26.18 23.72 -16.89
CA GLU A 129 -26.52 25.12 -16.59
C GLU A 129 -25.71 25.72 -15.42
N ALA A 130 -25.16 24.87 -14.54
CA ALA A 130 -24.32 25.29 -13.43
C ALA A 130 -22.82 25.36 -13.78
N SER A 131 -22.45 24.92 -14.99
CA SER A 131 -21.04 24.70 -15.38
C SER A 131 -20.81 24.67 -16.90
N PRO A 132 -21.42 25.55 -17.71
CA PRO A 132 -21.48 25.35 -19.16
C PRO A 132 -20.08 25.26 -19.79
N ILE A 133 -19.14 26.11 -19.33
CA ILE A 133 -17.77 26.11 -19.85
C ILE A 133 -16.90 25.00 -19.25
N THR A 134 -17.11 24.64 -17.99
CA THR A 134 -16.29 23.63 -17.30
C THR A 134 -16.74 22.20 -17.59
N THR A 135 -18.01 22.01 -17.96
CA THR A 135 -18.49 20.78 -18.60
C THR A 135 -17.80 20.59 -19.96
N VAL A 136 -17.69 21.63 -20.78
CA VAL A 136 -16.94 21.57 -22.05
C VAL A 136 -15.46 21.26 -21.81
N MET A 137 -14.82 21.92 -20.84
CA MET A 137 -13.42 21.60 -20.47
C MET A 137 -13.25 20.14 -20.05
N GLU A 138 -14.21 19.56 -19.32
CA GLU A 138 -14.16 18.15 -18.94
C GLU A 138 -14.35 17.21 -20.13
N LEU A 139 -15.27 17.52 -21.05
CA LEU A 139 -15.45 16.76 -22.28
C LEU A 139 -14.18 16.76 -23.14
N GLU A 140 -13.52 17.91 -23.28
CA GLU A 140 -12.25 18.01 -24.01
C GLU A 140 -11.12 17.26 -23.30
N ALA A 141 -10.99 17.39 -21.98
CA ALA A 141 -10.04 16.60 -21.19
C ALA A 141 -10.29 15.08 -21.33
N GLY A 142 -11.56 14.67 -21.39
CA GLY A 142 -11.95 13.29 -21.65
C GLY A 142 -11.51 12.80 -23.04
N LYS A 143 -11.72 13.61 -24.08
CA LYS A 143 -11.24 13.31 -25.45
C LYS A 143 -9.72 13.22 -25.50
N ASP A 144 -9.03 14.15 -24.85
CA ASP A 144 -7.57 14.19 -24.78
C ASP A 144 -7.01 12.91 -24.14
N MET A 145 -7.60 12.45 -23.04
CA MET A 145 -7.25 11.16 -22.43
C MET A 145 -7.55 10.00 -23.38
N CYS A 146 -8.73 9.95 -24.00
CA CYS A 146 -9.09 8.90 -24.97
C CYS A 146 -8.06 8.80 -26.12
N ARG A 147 -7.71 9.93 -26.75
CA ARG A 147 -6.74 9.95 -27.86
C ARG A 147 -5.36 9.47 -27.40
N MET A 148 -4.86 9.97 -26.26
CA MET A 148 -3.57 9.54 -25.70
C MET A 148 -3.56 8.03 -25.40
N LEU A 149 -4.66 7.49 -24.91
CA LEU A 149 -4.79 6.07 -24.60
C LEU A 149 -4.99 5.19 -25.85
N GLY A 150 -5.23 5.79 -27.02
CA GLY A 150 -5.37 5.10 -28.30
C GLY A 150 -6.82 4.76 -28.68
N TYR A 151 -7.81 5.35 -28.01
CA TYR A 151 -9.20 5.30 -28.44
C TYR A 151 -9.47 6.36 -29.52
N ASN A 152 -10.40 6.04 -30.42
CA ASN A 152 -10.98 7.06 -31.31
C ASN A 152 -11.79 8.06 -30.47
N ALA A 153 -11.52 9.36 -30.59
CA ALA A 153 -12.26 10.40 -29.86
C ALA A 153 -13.01 11.36 -30.80
N ASP A 154 -12.85 11.18 -32.12
CA ASP A 154 -13.43 12.02 -33.15
C ASP A 154 -14.66 11.33 -33.76
N GLU A 155 -15.62 12.13 -34.23
CA GLU A 155 -16.85 11.60 -34.85
C GLU A 155 -16.55 10.87 -36.17
N ILE A 156 -17.26 9.77 -36.41
CA ILE A 156 -17.13 8.97 -37.63
C ILE A 156 -17.61 9.80 -38.83
N LEU A 157 -16.74 9.99 -39.83
CA LEU A 157 -17.14 10.63 -41.09
C LEU A 157 -18.04 9.69 -41.92
N PRO A 158 -19.03 10.21 -42.67
CA PRO A 158 -19.90 9.37 -43.48
C PRO A 158 -19.10 8.50 -44.49
N GLY A 159 -19.17 7.17 -44.34
CA GLY A 159 -18.53 6.20 -45.24
C GLY A 159 -17.23 5.56 -44.72
N GLU A 160 -16.78 5.87 -43.50
CA GLU A 160 -15.65 5.21 -42.85
C GLU A 160 -16.08 3.94 -42.07
N GLU A 161 -15.12 3.07 -41.72
CA GLU A 161 -15.38 1.90 -40.87
C GLU A 161 -15.97 2.33 -39.52
N GLU A 162 -16.92 1.54 -39.01
CA GLU A 162 -17.68 1.85 -37.78
C GLU A 162 -16.81 1.60 -36.53
N ILE A 163 -15.85 2.50 -36.26
CA ILE A 163 -15.00 2.46 -35.07
C ILE A 163 -15.73 3.19 -33.93
N PRO A 164 -15.92 2.56 -32.75
CA PRO A 164 -16.59 3.21 -31.62
C PRO A 164 -15.94 4.55 -31.24
N VAL A 165 -16.76 5.55 -30.93
CA VAL A 165 -16.29 6.83 -30.41
C VAL A 165 -16.14 6.72 -28.89
N GLY A 166 -14.92 6.89 -28.41
CA GLY A 166 -14.57 6.85 -27.01
C GLY A 166 -15.08 8.06 -26.24
N TRP A 167 -15.28 7.87 -24.94
CA TRP A 167 -15.73 8.92 -24.03
C TRP A 167 -15.01 8.78 -22.69
N GLY A 168 -14.53 9.90 -22.16
CA GLY A 168 -13.89 9.95 -20.86
C GLY A 168 -14.44 11.07 -20.00
N HIS A 169 -14.31 10.91 -18.68
CA HIS A 169 -14.67 11.94 -17.70
C HIS A 169 -13.74 11.91 -16.49
N ILE A 170 -13.79 12.96 -15.67
CA ILE A 170 -12.95 13.10 -14.48
C ILE A 170 -13.70 12.59 -13.25
N SER A 171 -13.16 11.61 -12.53
CA SER A 171 -13.65 11.23 -11.21
C SER A 171 -12.87 11.95 -10.11
N CYS A 172 -13.32 11.86 -8.86
CA CYS A 172 -12.54 12.33 -7.71
C CYS A 172 -11.23 11.56 -7.55
N ASP A 173 -11.22 10.26 -7.88
CA ASP A 173 -10.03 9.41 -7.87
C ASP A 173 -10.19 8.13 -8.71
N GLY A 174 -9.08 7.41 -8.93
CA GLY A 174 -9.05 6.13 -9.64
C GLY A 174 -9.73 4.97 -8.91
N THR A 175 -10.06 5.11 -7.62
CA THR A 175 -10.87 4.10 -6.93
C THR A 175 -12.32 4.19 -7.38
N ILE A 176 -12.85 5.39 -7.54
CA ILE A 176 -14.19 5.61 -8.11
C ILE A 176 -14.23 5.25 -9.59
N ALA A 177 -13.20 5.58 -10.37
CA ALA A 177 -13.11 5.14 -11.77
C ALA A 177 -13.14 3.60 -11.91
N ASN A 178 -12.38 2.88 -11.07
CA ASN A 178 -12.43 1.41 -11.03
C ASN A 178 -13.81 0.88 -10.60
N LEU A 179 -14.48 1.52 -9.63
CA LEU A 179 -15.84 1.16 -9.23
C LEU A 179 -16.84 1.35 -10.37
N GLU A 180 -16.74 2.44 -11.12
CA GLU A 180 -17.57 2.71 -12.30
C GLU A 180 -17.33 1.66 -13.40
N ALA A 181 -16.07 1.28 -13.65
CA ALA A 181 -15.75 0.21 -14.61
C ALA A 181 -16.35 -1.14 -14.20
N ILE A 182 -16.24 -1.51 -12.91
CA ILE A 182 -16.89 -2.71 -12.35
C ILE A 182 -18.41 -2.62 -12.53
N TRP A 183 -19.00 -1.45 -12.25
CA TRP A 183 -20.43 -1.23 -12.35
C TRP A 183 -20.92 -1.35 -13.81
N ALA A 184 -20.19 -0.77 -14.76
CA ALA A 184 -20.47 -0.89 -16.19
C ALA A 184 -20.36 -2.35 -16.65
N ALA A 185 -19.27 -3.05 -16.34
CA ALA A 185 -19.06 -4.44 -16.73
C ALA A 185 -20.14 -5.38 -16.15
N ARG A 186 -20.54 -5.16 -14.88
CA ARG A 186 -21.64 -5.89 -14.24
C ARG A 186 -22.95 -5.68 -15.00
N ASN A 187 -23.28 -4.43 -15.32
CA ASN A 187 -24.53 -4.06 -15.97
C ASN A 187 -24.58 -4.55 -17.42
N LEU A 188 -23.47 -4.43 -18.15
CA LEU A 188 -23.27 -4.97 -19.50
C LEU A 188 -23.59 -6.47 -19.53
N LYS A 189 -23.03 -7.24 -18.59
CA LYS A 189 -23.15 -8.71 -18.57
C LYS A 189 -24.60 -9.19 -18.44
N PHE A 190 -25.44 -8.44 -17.74
CA PHE A 190 -26.84 -8.81 -17.51
C PHE A 190 -27.83 -8.12 -18.45
N TYR A 191 -27.41 -7.11 -19.21
CA TYR A 191 -28.29 -6.41 -20.13
C TYR A 191 -28.99 -7.35 -21.13
N PRO A 192 -28.31 -8.35 -21.75
CA PRO A 192 -28.98 -9.27 -22.67
C PRO A 192 -30.08 -10.10 -22.01
N LEU A 193 -29.89 -10.53 -20.77
CA LEU A 193 -30.88 -11.33 -20.05
C LEU A 193 -32.10 -10.48 -19.67
N ALA A 194 -31.88 -9.23 -19.24
CA ALA A 194 -32.95 -8.28 -18.98
C ALA A 194 -33.77 -8.00 -20.25
N LEU A 195 -33.09 -7.79 -21.39
CA LEU A 195 -33.77 -7.60 -22.68
C LEU A 195 -34.54 -8.85 -23.10
N ARG A 196 -34.01 -10.04 -22.80
CA ARG A 196 -34.66 -11.32 -23.09
C ARG A 196 -35.95 -11.49 -22.28
N ASP A 197 -35.95 -11.10 -21.01
CA ASP A 197 -37.16 -11.05 -20.18
C ASP A 197 -38.18 -10.05 -20.72
N ALA A 198 -37.74 -8.90 -21.24
CA ALA A 198 -38.63 -7.91 -21.86
C ALA A 198 -39.27 -8.40 -23.18
N MET A 199 -38.75 -9.47 -23.78
CA MET A 199 -39.29 -10.15 -24.97
C MET A 199 -40.09 -11.42 -24.64
N ALA A 200 -40.27 -11.77 -23.37
CA ALA A 200 -41.05 -12.94 -22.96
C ALA A 200 -42.53 -12.82 -23.36
N ASP A 201 -43.26 -13.95 -23.36
CA ASP A 201 -44.69 -13.97 -23.66
C ASP A 201 -45.47 -13.01 -22.75
N GLY A 202 -46.17 -12.06 -23.37
CA GLY A 202 -46.93 -11.01 -22.67
C GLY A 202 -46.11 -9.80 -22.20
N ALA A 203 -44.79 -9.77 -22.42
CA ALA A 203 -43.94 -8.63 -22.13
C ALA A 203 -43.98 -7.55 -23.25
N PRO A 204 -43.61 -6.29 -22.95
CA PRO A 204 -43.78 -5.18 -23.89
C PRO A 204 -43.03 -5.30 -25.23
N LEU A 205 -41.97 -6.12 -25.31
CA LEU A 205 -41.19 -6.33 -26.53
C LEU A 205 -41.40 -7.74 -27.14
N HIS A 206 -42.43 -8.47 -26.72
CA HIS A 206 -42.71 -9.83 -27.19
C HIS A 206 -42.75 -9.96 -28.72
N SER A 207 -43.27 -8.95 -29.43
CA SER A 207 -43.37 -8.95 -30.90
C SER A 207 -42.02 -9.04 -31.63
N LEU A 208 -40.91 -8.78 -30.94
CA LEU A 208 -39.56 -8.89 -31.51
C LEU A 208 -38.98 -10.30 -31.41
N ALA A 209 -39.55 -11.17 -30.57
CA ALA A 209 -38.99 -12.48 -30.26
C ALA A 209 -38.71 -13.31 -31.53
N ASP A 210 -39.58 -13.20 -32.54
CA ASP A 210 -39.47 -13.97 -33.77
C ASP A 210 -38.58 -13.38 -34.87
N THR A 211 -38.19 -12.11 -34.75
CA THR A 211 -37.56 -11.35 -35.84
C THR A 211 -36.19 -10.78 -35.47
N PHE A 212 -35.97 -10.40 -34.22
CA PHE A 212 -34.72 -9.79 -33.81
C PHE A 212 -33.62 -10.84 -33.68
N THR A 213 -32.53 -10.66 -34.44
CA THR A 213 -31.39 -11.59 -34.44
C THR A 213 -30.11 -10.89 -34.02
N VAL A 214 -29.17 -11.63 -33.44
CA VAL A 214 -27.84 -11.10 -33.07
C VAL A 214 -26.74 -12.08 -33.48
N PRO A 215 -25.52 -11.60 -33.74
CA PRO A 215 -24.35 -12.45 -33.85
C PRO A 215 -24.16 -13.25 -32.55
N VAL A 216 -23.76 -14.51 -32.69
CA VAL A 216 -23.49 -15.39 -31.54
C VAL A 216 -21.99 -15.59 -31.39
N THR A 217 -21.48 -15.31 -30.19
CA THR A 217 -20.08 -15.55 -29.84
C THR A 217 -19.74 -17.03 -30.05
N GLY A 218 -18.61 -17.31 -30.70
CA GLY A 218 -18.16 -18.66 -31.03
C GLY A 218 -18.69 -19.24 -32.35
N LEU A 219 -19.65 -18.59 -32.99
CA LEU A 219 -20.23 -19.05 -34.27
C LEU A 219 -20.00 -18.00 -35.36
N LYS A 220 -18.80 -18.00 -35.94
CA LYS A 220 -18.37 -16.99 -36.92
C LYS A 220 -19.36 -16.83 -38.07
N GLY A 221 -19.88 -15.61 -38.24
CA GLY A 221 -20.80 -15.23 -39.31
C GLY A 221 -22.23 -15.78 -39.15
N GLN A 222 -22.55 -16.42 -38.02
CA GLN A 222 -23.89 -16.91 -37.74
C GLN A 222 -24.63 -15.93 -36.82
N THR A 223 -25.91 -15.75 -37.12
CA THR A 223 -26.85 -15.05 -36.23
C THR A 223 -27.89 -16.05 -35.72
N LYS A 224 -28.41 -15.80 -34.53
CA LYS A 224 -29.58 -16.49 -33.98
C LYS A 224 -30.63 -15.47 -33.61
N LYS A 225 -31.90 -15.89 -33.55
CA LYS A 225 -32.94 -15.08 -32.92
C LYS A 225 -32.53 -14.81 -31.48
N PHE A 226 -32.72 -13.58 -31.02
CA PHE A 226 -32.40 -13.20 -29.64
C PHE A 226 -33.26 -14.00 -28.65
N ALA A 227 -34.55 -14.09 -28.96
CA ALA A 227 -35.34 -15.33 -28.98
C ALA A 227 -34.71 -16.61 -28.40
N ASP A 228 -33.85 -17.20 -29.20
CA ASP A 228 -33.45 -18.60 -29.07
C ASP A 228 -32.10 -18.75 -28.39
N LEU A 229 -31.50 -17.65 -27.92
CA LEU A 229 -30.22 -17.69 -27.23
C LEU A 229 -30.35 -18.39 -25.87
N GLU A 230 -29.45 -19.33 -25.63
CA GLU A 230 -29.32 -19.97 -24.32
C GLU A 230 -28.65 -19.03 -23.31
N LEU A 231 -28.81 -19.34 -22.01
CA LEU A 231 -28.19 -18.58 -20.91
C LEU A 231 -26.69 -18.32 -21.14
N TRP A 232 -25.95 -19.35 -21.55
CA TRP A 232 -24.51 -19.23 -21.82
C TRP A 232 -24.21 -18.26 -22.96
N GLU A 233 -25.01 -18.27 -24.02
CA GLU A 233 -24.84 -17.39 -25.17
C GLU A 233 -25.18 -15.94 -24.81
N LEU A 234 -26.27 -15.73 -24.06
CA LEU A 234 -26.66 -14.40 -23.56
C LEU A 234 -25.59 -13.77 -22.66
N LEU A 235 -24.97 -14.56 -21.77
CA LEU A 235 -23.90 -14.09 -20.88
C LEU A 235 -22.55 -13.88 -21.59
N ASN A 236 -22.40 -14.34 -22.84
CA ASN A 236 -21.13 -14.27 -23.57
C ASN A 236 -21.24 -13.55 -24.91
N LEU A 237 -22.33 -12.82 -25.18
CA LEU A 237 -22.36 -11.85 -26.28
C LEU A 237 -21.16 -10.90 -26.14
N THR A 238 -20.51 -10.58 -27.26
CA THR A 238 -19.36 -9.67 -27.24
C THR A 238 -19.77 -8.28 -26.74
N VAL A 239 -18.83 -7.55 -26.16
CA VAL A 239 -19.05 -6.18 -25.65
C VAL A 239 -19.71 -5.30 -26.71
N GLN A 240 -19.19 -5.36 -27.95
CA GLN A 240 -19.74 -4.65 -29.10
C GLN A 240 -21.21 -5.04 -29.37
N THR A 241 -21.50 -6.34 -29.42
CA THR A 241 -22.87 -6.83 -29.69
C THR A 241 -23.87 -6.31 -28.67
N VAL A 242 -23.49 -6.26 -27.39
CA VAL A 242 -24.37 -5.74 -26.32
C VAL A 242 -24.58 -4.23 -26.45
N ASN A 243 -23.51 -3.47 -26.70
CA ASN A 243 -23.59 -2.03 -26.91
C ASN A 243 -24.43 -1.62 -28.13
N ASP A 244 -24.46 -2.47 -29.16
CA ASP A 244 -25.25 -2.23 -30.37
C ASP A 244 -26.75 -2.47 -30.18
N LEU A 245 -27.19 -3.19 -29.14
CA LEU A 245 -28.60 -3.58 -28.97
C LEU A 245 -29.57 -2.39 -28.99
N PRO A 246 -29.39 -1.30 -28.22
CA PRO A 246 -30.33 -0.17 -28.25
C PRO A 246 -30.39 0.49 -29.64
N GLY A 247 -29.24 0.74 -30.26
CA GLY A 247 -29.15 1.37 -31.58
C GLY A 247 -29.79 0.51 -32.67
N ARG A 248 -29.59 -0.82 -32.63
CA ARG A 248 -30.21 -1.76 -33.55
C ARG A 248 -31.72 -1.84 -33.37
N LEU A 249 -32.23 -1.84 -32.14
CA LEU A 249 -33.67 -1.80 -31.88
C LEU A 249 -34.32 -0.54 -32.45
N TYR A 250 -33.63 0.59 -32.40
CA TYR A 250 -34.08 1.81 -33.07
C TYR A 250 -34.03 1.69 -34.59
N THR A 251 -32.88 1.35 -35.17
CA THR A 251 -32.67 1.37 -36.62
C THR A 251 -33.49 0.31 -37.34
N GLU A 252 -33.64 -0.89 -36.76
CA GLU A 252 -34.34 -2.02 -37.39
C GLU A 252 -35.86 -2.01 -37.12
N TYR A 253 -36.31 -1.49 -35.96
CA TYR A 253 -37.71 -1.59 -35.52
C TYR A 253 -38.37 -0.26 -35.14
N GLY A 254 -37.63 0.86 -35.21
CA GLY A 254 -38.16 2.18 -34.83
C GLY A 254 -38.40 2.35 -33.33
N ILE A 255 -37.81 1.51 -32.48
CA ILE A 255 -37.98 1.60 -31.03
C ILE A 255 -37.21 2.81 -30.51
N SER A 256 -37.92 3.87 -30.14
CA SER A 256 -37.31 5.08 -29.59
C SER A 256 -36.56 4.78 -28.27
N PRO A 257 -35.43 5.46 -28.00
CA PRO A 257 -34.72 5.34 -26.72
C PRO A 257 -35.64 5.55 -25.51
N THR A 258 -36.49 6.58 -25.54
CA THR A 258 -37.45 6.88 -24.47
C THR A 258 -38.41 5.72 -24.16
N TYR A 259 -38.89 5.01 -25.20
CA TYR A 259 -39.75 3.84 -24.99
C TYR A 259 -38.95 2.66 -24.43
N LEU A 260 -37.74 2.43 -24.98
CA LEU A 260 -36.86 1.37 -24.50
C LEU A 260 -36.51 1.56 -23.02
N ASP A 261 -36.23 2.78 -22.58
CA ASP A 261 -35.96 3.12 -21.18
C ASP A 261 -37.15 2.83 -20.28
N GLY A 262 -38.33 3.25 -20.71
CA GLY A 262 -39.59 3.00 -20.00
C GLY A 262 -39.84 1.51 -19.79
N VAL A 263 -39.50 0.67 -20.77
CA VAL A 263 -39.60 -0.79 -20.67
C VAL A 263 -38.48 -1.36 -19.79
N MET A 264 -37.22 -1.10 -20.15
CA MET A 264 -36.05 -1.73 -19.56
C MET A 264 -35.87 -1.40 -18.08
N LYS A 265 -36.41 -0.26 -17.60
CA LYS A 265 -36.45 0.09 -16.19
C LYS A 265 -37.04 -1.02 -15.30
N ASP A 266 -37.98 -1.82 -15.80
CA ASP A 266 -38.60 -2.89 -14.99
C ASP A 266 -37.83 -4.22 -15.04
N TYR A 267 -36.81 -4.33 -15.91
CA TYR A 267 -36.08 -5.58 -16.16
C TYR A 267 -34.58 -5.49 -15.85
N ASN A 268 -34.00 -4.31 -15.97
CA ASN A 268 -32.56 -4.11 -15.81
C ASN A 268 -32.11 -4.31 -14.35
N ILE A 269 -30.85 -4.70 -14.18
CA ILE A 269 -30.33 -5.00 -12.84
C ILE A 269 -30.13 -3.75 -11.97
N GLN A 270 -30.18 -2.55 -12.56
CA GLN A 270 -30.21 -1.30 -11.81
C GLN A 270 -31.48 -1.22 -10.95
N SER A 271 -32.61 -1.72 -11.45
CA SER A 271 -33.88 -1.76 -10.71
C SER A 271 -34.10 -3.05 -9.94
N VAL A 272 -33.90 -4.22 -10.57
CA VAL A 272 -34.33 -5.50 -9.99
C VAL A 272 -33.25 -6.21 -9.18
N SER A 273 -32.03 -5.67 -9.14
CA SER A 273 -30.80 -6.33 -8.67
C SER A 273 -30.33 -7.50 -9.54
N LYS A 274 -29.02 -7.73 -9.57
CA LYS A 274 -28.45 -8.89 -10.28
C LYS A 274 -28.93 -10.22 -9.68
N ASP A 275 -29.08 -10.32 -8.36
CA ASP A 275 -29.38 -11.60 -7.70
C ASP A 275 -30.79 -12.10 -8.01
N ALA A 276 -31.74 -11.17 -8.22
CA ALA A 276 -33.08 -11.54 -8.66
C ALA A 276 -33.06 -12.13 -10.07
N LEU A 277 -32.24 -11.55 -10.95
CA LEU A 277 -32.10 -12.01 -12.32
C LEU A 277 -31.32 -13.33 -12.39
N GLU A 278 -30.23 -13.47 -11.62
CA GLU A 278 -29.50 -14.73 -11.42
C GLU A 278 -30.43 -15.87 -10.96
N ARG A 279 -31.29 -15.63 -9.96
CA ARG A 279 -32.27 -16.62 -9.49
C ARG A 279 -33.27 -17.00 -10.58
N ARG A 280 -33.82 -16.03 -11.33
CA ARG A 280 -34.79 -16.29 -12.41
C ARG A 280 -34.18 -17.12 -13.53
N TRP A 281 -32.94 -16.81 -13.90
CA TRP A 281 -32.21 -17.51 -14.97
C TRP A 281 -31.46 -18.77 -14.49
N GLY A 282 -31.54 -19.10 -13.19
CA GLY A 282 -30.91 -20.30 -12.64
C GLY A 282 -29.38 -20.27 -12.61
N ILE A 283 -28.78 -19.08 -12.56
CA ILE A 283 -27.33 -18.89 -12.40
C ILE A 283 -26.97 -19.27 -10.95
N LYS A 284 -26.21 -20.35 -10.79
CA LYS A 284 -25.80 -20.88 -9.48
C LYS A 284 -24.36 -20.55 -9.13
N ASP A 285 -23.49 -20.52 -10.13
CA ASP A 285 -22.09 -20.17 -9.97
C ASP A 285 -21.92 -18.67 -10.15
N PRO A 286 -21.46 -17.93 -9.11
CA PRO A 286 -21.28 -16.49 -9.21
C PRO A 286 -20.29 -16.12 -10.32
N ILE A 287 -20.65 -15.15 -11.15
CA ILE A 287 -19.78 -14.59 -12.19
C ILE A 287 -18.60 -13.85 -11.52
N GLN A 288 -17.40 -13.92 -12.09
CA GLN A 288 -16.18 -13.38 -11.47
C GLN A 288 -15.49 -12.28 -12.28
N ILE A 289 -14.67 -11.50 -11.57
CA ILE A 289 -13.63 -10.61 -12.10
C ILE A 289 -12.29 -11.34 -11.95
N LEU A 290 -11.46 -11.39 -12.97
CA LEU A 290 -10.12 -12.00 -12.91
C LEU A 290 -9.06 -10.90 -12.98
N ILE A 291 -8.11 -10.92 -12.05
CA ILE A 291 -7.09 -9.88 -11.90
C ILE A 291 -5.88 -10.47 -11.17
N THR A 292 -4.71 -9.86 -11.32
CA THR A 292 -3.50 -10.21 -10.56
C THR A 292 -3.74 -10.24 -9.02
N SER A 293 -3.08 -11.16 -8.32
CA SER A 293 -3.13 -11.28 -6.85
C SER A 293 -2.68 -10.00 -6.12
N THR A 294 -1.82 -9.20 -6.75
CA THR A 294 -1.27 -7.93 -6.23
C THR A 294 -2.10 -6.70 -6.60
N LYS A 295 -3.37 -6.90 -7.00
CA LYS A 295 -4.33 -5.84 -7.32
C LYS A 295 -4.42 -4.75 -6.25
N HIS A 296 -4.69 -3.53 -6.69
CA HIS A 296 -5.01 -2.43 -5.79
C HIS A 296 -6.31 -2.74 -5.01
N TYR A 297 -6.37 -2.31 -3.75
CA TYR A 297 -7.48 -2.61 -2.84
C TYR A 297 -8.85 -2.06 -3.33
N SER A 298 -8.86 -1.14 -4.30
CA SER A 298 -10.09 -0.64 -4.96
C SER A 298 -10.91 -1.75 -5.59
N TRP A 299 -10.30 -2.83 -6.08
CA TRP A 299 -10.99 -3.92 -6.77
C TRP A 299 -11.89 -4.76 -5.84
N PRO A 300 -11.38 -5.39 -4.76
CA PRO A 300 -12.24 -6.10 -3.81
C PRO A 300 -13.24 -5.17 -3.12
N LYS A 301 -12.86 -3.92 -2.84
CA LYS A 301 -13.77 -2.89 -2.30
C LYS A 301 -14.89 -2.55 -3.29
N GLY A 302 -14.57 -2.33 -4.55
CA GLY A 302 -15.52 -2.00 -5.60
C GLY A 302 -16.49 -3.14 -5.88
N ALA A 303 -16.00 -4.39 -5.91
CA ALA A 303 -16.85 -5.56 -6.02
C ALA A 303 -17.81 -5.72 -4.82
N ALA A 304 -17.36 -5.42 -3.60
CA ALA A 304 -18.23 -5.40 -2.42
C ALA A 304 -19.31 -4.32 -2.53
N ILE A 305 -18.95 -3.08 -2.92
CA ILE A 305 -19.90 -1.97 -3.12
C ILE A 305 -20.91 -2.29 -4.23
N ALA A 306 -20.46 -2.90 -5.33
CA ALA A 306 -21.30 -3.27 -6.47
C ALA A 306 -22.18 -4.52 -6.21
N GLY A 307 -22.17 -5.09 -5.00
CA GLY A 307 -22.95 -6.28 -4.65
C GLY A 307 -22.46 -7.57 -5.31
N ILE A 308 -21.24 -7.59 -5.86
CA ILE A 308 -20.59 -8.79 -6.41
C ILE A 308 -19.93 -9.61 -5.30
N GLY A 309 -19.39 -8.93 -4.28
CA GLY A 309 -18.64 -9.55 -3.18
C GLY A 309 -17.16 -9.74 -3.51
N SER A 310 -16.28 -9.53 -2.54
CA SER A 310 -14.82 -9.61 -2.71
C SER A 310 -14.35 -10.99 -3.14
N ASP A 311 -15.03 -12.06 -2.71
CA ASP A 311 -14.69 -13.45 -3.03
C ASP A 311 -14.88 -13.79 -4.52
N ASN A 312 -15.57 -12.91 -5.27
CA ASN A 312 -15.75 -13.01 -6.71
C ASN A 312 -14.76 -12.14 -7.50
N VAL A 313 -13.80 -11.51 -6.83
CA VAL A 313 -12.57 -11.01 -7.42
C VAL A 313 -11.52 -12.11 -7.29
N PHE A 314 -11.30 -12.83 -8.38
CA PHE A 314 -10.46 -14.01 -8.41
C PHE A 314 -9.02 -13.64 -8.77
N ASP A 315 -8.11 -14.08 -7.91
CA ASP A 315 -6.69 -13.77 -8.01
C ASP A 315 -5.97 -14.72 -8.95
N ILE A 316 -5.27 -14.13 -9.92
CA ILE A 316 -4.33 -14.81 -10.79
C ILE A 316 -2.92 -14.54 -10.29
N ASP A 317 -2.12 -15.60 -10.19
CA ASP A 317 -0.76 -15.49 -9.71
C ASP A 317 0.12 -14.67 -10.65
N ILE A 318 1.18 -14.11 -10.09
CA ILE A 318 2.15 -13.25 -10.77
C ILE A 318 3.44 -14.00 -11.13
N ASP A 319 4.21 -13.44 -12.05
CA ASP A 319 5.59 -13.82 -12.32
C ASP A 319 6.59 -13.17 -11.34
N ASP A 320 7.87 -13.46 -11.52
CA ASP A 320 8.96 -12.93 -10.68
C ASP A 320 9.17 -11.40 -10.80
N GLU A 321 8.54 -10.74 -11.77
CA GLU A 321 8.54 -9.28 -11.94
C GLU A 321 7.18 -8.64 -11.57
N ALA A 322 6.33 -9.38 -10.85
CA ALA A 322 5.00 -8.95 -10.38
C ALA A 322 3.98 -8.65 -11.49
N ARG A 323 4.13 -9.25 -12.67
CA ARG A 323 3.16 -9.17 -13.76
C ARG A 323 2.22 -10.38 -13.70
N ILE A 324 0.96 -10.22 -14.11
CA ILE A 324 0.00 -11.33 -14.17
C ILE A 324 0.53 -12.47 -15.05
N ASN A 325 0.45 -13.69 -14.53
CA ASN A 325 0.88 -14.87 -15.27
C ASN A 325 -0.20 -15.28 -16.29
N VAL A 326 0.02 -14.93 -17.55
CA VAL A 326 -0.90 -15.21 -18.67
C VAL A 326 -1.19 -16.70 -18.84
N SER A 327 -0.22 -17.57 -18.57
CA SER A 327 -0.42 -19.02 -18.70
C SER A 327 -1.39 -19.57 -17.64
N ILE A 328 -1.35 -19.01 -16.41
CA ILE A 328 -2.30 -19.32 -15.36
C ILE A 328 -3.67 -18.70 -15.67
N LEU A 329 -3.71 -17.43 -16.11
CA LEU A 329 -4.94 -16.77 -16.56
C LEU A 329 -5.66 -17.59 -17.63
N ARG A 330 -4.94 -18.06 -18.65
CA ARG A 330 -5.44 -18.95 -19.68
C ARG A 330 -6.07 -20.20 -19.06
N SER A 331 -5.33 -20.93 -18.22
CA SER A 331 -5.86 -22.15 -17.57
C SER A 331 -7.13 -21.89 -16.75
N GLU A 332 -7.20 -20.76 -16.06
CA GLU A 332 -8.38 -20.37 -15.28
C GLU A 332 -9.58 -19.98 -16.15
N LEU A 333 -9.37 -19.32 -17.29
CA LEU A 333 -10.40 -19.06 -18.28
C LEU A 333 -10.93 -20.37 -18.90
N GLU A 334 -10.04 -21.33 -19.21
CA GLU A 334 -10.42 -22.65 -19.73
C GLU A 334 -11.35 -23.41 -18.78
N LYS A 335 -10.98 -23.48 -17.49
CA LYS A 335 -11.81 -24.12 -16.46
C LYS A 335 -13.21 -23.51 -16.39
N ARG A 336 -13.30 -22.19 -16.55
CA ARG A 336 -14.57 -21.45 -16.53
C ARG A 336 -15.39 -21.71 -17.79
N LEU A 337 -14.73 -21.82 -18.94
CA LEU A 337 -15.38 -22.18 -20.21
C LEU A 337 -15.97 -23.59 -20.14
N GLU A 338 -15.20 -24.56 -19.67
CA GLU A 338 -15.65 -25.95 -19.48
C GLU A 338 -16.82 -26.05 -18.49
N ALA A 339 -16.76 -25.28 -17.39
CA ALA A 339 -17.81 -25.24 -16.37
C ALA A 339 -19.03 -24.36 -16.75
N LYS A 340 -19.01 -23.67 -17.89
CA LYS A 340 -19.99 -22.63 -18.27
C LYS A 340 -20.19 -21.57 -17.18
N ARG A 341 -19.10 -21.13 -16.55
CA ARG A 341 -19.07 -20.01 -15.59
C ARG A 341 -18.65 -18.74 -16.32
N ALA A 342 -19.52 -17.75 -16.39
CA ALA A 342 -19.23 -16.50 -17.09
C ALA A 342 -18.20 -15.64 -16.34
N VAL A 343 -17.55 -14.73 -17.06
CA VAL A 343 -16.60 -13.73 -16.54
C VAL A 343 -17.12 -12.34 -16.84
N TYR A 344 -17.16 -11.46 -15.84
CA TYR A 344 -17.51 -10.05 -16.03
C TYR A 344 -16.40 -9.37 -16.83
N MET A 345 -15.18 -9.41 -16.29
CA MET A 345 -14.03 -8.74 -16.84
C MET A 345 -12.71 -9.40 -16.43
N VAL A 346 -11.70 -9.24 -17.27
CA VAL A 346 -10.29 -9.46 -16.97
C VAL A 346 -9.62 -8.09 -16.84
N VAL A 347 -8.87 -7.89 -15.77
CA VAL A 347 -8.19 -6.63 -15.50
C VAL A 347 -6.70 -6.79 -15.74
N ALA A 348 -6.14 -5.93 -16.59
CA ALA A 348 -4.71 -5.75 -16.74
C ALA A 348 -4.27 -4.54 -15.90
N VAL A 349 -3.29 -4.71 -15.02
CA VAL A 349 -2.71 -3.61 -14.24
C VAL A 349 -1.55 -3.00 -15.02
N ILE A 350 -1.70 -1.72 -15.38
CA ILE A 350 -0.71 -0.97 -16.15
C ILE A 350 -0.02 0.00 -15.20
N GLY A 351 1.06 -0.48 -14.58
CA GLY A 351 1.77 0.23 -13.52
C GLY A 351 1.24 -0.15 -12.14
N SER A 352 1.62 -1.34 -11.67
CA SER A 352 1.24 -1.84 -10.33
C SER A 352 1.63 -0.86 -9.22
N THR A 353 0.85 -0.84 -8.13
CA THR A 353 1.03 0.15 -7.07
C THR A 353 2.39 0.02 -6.41
N GLU A 354 2.85 -1.22 -6.16
CA GLU A 354 4.05 -1.46 -5.38
C GLU A 354 5.34 -1.50 -6.21
N GLU A 355 5.30 -2.03 -7.44
CA GLU A 355 6.47 -2.26 -8.31
C GLU A 355 6.48 -1.43 -9.59
N GLY A 356 5.37 -0.79 -9.95
CA GLY A 356 5.21 -0.13 -11.26
C GLY A 356 5.30 -1.13 -12.41
N ALA A 357 4.92 -2.39 -12.18
CA ALA A 357 4.93 -3.45 -13.19
C ALA A 357 3.82 -3.23 -14.22
N VAL A 358 4.08 -3.62 -15.47
CA VAL A 358 3.08 -3.55 -16.54
C VAL A 358 2.70 -4.96 -16.96
N ASP A 359 1.43 -5.32 -16.75
CA ASP A 359 0.90 -6.59 -17.20
C ASP A 359 1.02 -6.74 -18.73
N PRO A 360 1.25 -7.96 -19.24
CA PRO A 360 1.32 -8.26 -20.67
C PRO A 360 -0.04 -8.11 -21.37
N LEU A 361 -0.51 -6.87 -21.50
CA LEU A 361 -1.81 -6.51 -22.05
C LEU A 361 -2.03 -7.07 -23.45
N GLY A 362 -1.00 -7.08 -24.32
CA GLY A 362 -1.12 -7.64 -25.67
C GLY A 362 -1.50 -9.13 -25.64
N ASP A 363 -0.94 -9.89 -24.70
CA ASP A 363 -1.26 -11.31 -24.53
C ASP A 363 -2.66 -11.52 -23.92
N ILE A 364 -3.11 -10.62 -23.03
CA ILE A 364 -4.47 -10.64 -22.47
C ILE A 364 -5.52 -10.37 -23.56
N ILE A 365 -5.26 -9.41 -24.45
CA ILE A 365 -6.13 -9.15 -25.61
C ILE A 365 -6.16 -10.38 -26.53
N ALA A 366 -4.99 -10.96 -26.83
CA ALA A 366 -4.92 -12.18 -27.63
C ALA A 366 -5.67 -13.37 -26.98
N LEU A 367 -5.69 -13.46 -25.64
CA LEU A 367 -6.51 -14.45 -24.94
C LEU A 367 -8.02 -14.22 -25.14
N ARG A 368 -8.50 -12.97 -25.11
CA ARG A 368 -9.91 -12.69 -25.46
C ARG A 368 -10.21 -13.14 -26.89
N ASP A 369 -9.35 -12.78 -27.83
CA ASP A 369 -9.50 -13.14 -29.25
C ASP A 369 -9.47 -14.66 -29.49
N GLU A 370 -8.81 -15.41 -28.61
CA GLU A 370 -8.82 -16.88 -28.62
C GLU A 370 -10.10 -17.48 -28.00
N MET A 371 -10.62 -16.87 -26.93
CA MET A 371 -11.78 -17.38 -26.19
C MET A 371 -13.10 -17.08 -26.90
N GLU A 372 -13.19 -15.95 -27.63
CA GLU A 372 -14.42 -15.56 -28.33
C GLU A 372 -14.86 -16.56 -29.41
N PRO A 373 -13.99 -17.09 -30.30
CA PRO A 373 -14.32 -18.17 -31.21
C PRO A 373 -14.79 -19.46 -30.52
N ARG A 374 -14.63 -19.57 -29.20
CA ARG A 374 -15.03 -20.74 -28.41
C ARG A 374 -16.28 -20.48 -27.57
N GLY A 375 -16.90 -19.31 -27.73
CA GLY A 375 -18.18 -18.98 -27.10
C GLY A 375 -18.05 -18.30 -25.74
N MET A 376 -16.88 -17.74 -25.38
CA MET A 376 -16.69 -16.96 -24.16
C MET A 376 -16.21 -15.54 -24.50
N SER A 377 -16.88 -14.53 -23.96
CA SER A 377 -16.45 -13.12 -24.06
C SER A 377 -16.52 -12.44 -22.70
N PHE A 378 -15.62 -11.49 -22.48
CA PHE A 378 -15.47 -10.73 -21.26
C PHE A 378 -14.91 -9.34 -21.56
N VAL A 379 -15.19 -8.39 -20.66
CA VAL A 379 -14.61 -7.05 -20.72
C VAL A 379 -13.11 -7.15 -20.42
N VAL A 380 -12.28 -6.41 -21.14
CA VAL A 380 -10.89 -6.16 -20.76
C VAL A 380 -10.79 -4.72 -20.27
N HIS A 381 -10.43 -4.54 -19.01
CA HIS A 381 -10.16 -3.23 -18.41
C HIS A 381 -8.67 -3.09 -18.14
N ALA A 382 -8.09 -1.93 -18.45
CA ALA A 382 -6.76 -1.60 -17.97
C ALA A 382 -6.85 -0.65 -16.77
N ASP A 383 -6.41 -1.13 -15.61
CA ASP A 383 -6.15 -0.26 -14.46
C ASP A 383 -4.82 0.46 -14.70
N ALA A 384 -4.90 1.59 -15.42
CA ALA A 384 -3.78 2.45 -15.75
C ALA A 384 -3.76 3.71 -14.88
N ALA A 385 -4.26 3.63 -13.64
CA ALA A 385 -4.31 4.78 -12.74
C ALA A 385 -2.92 5.44 -12.62
N TRP A 386 -1.86 4.63 -12.47
CA TRP A 386 -0.48 5.11 -12.52
C TRP A 386 0.08 5.18 -13.94
N GLY A 387 -0.05 4.10 -14.72
CA GLY A 387 0.64 3.95 -16.01
C GLY A 387 0.03 4.68 -17.20
N GLY A 388 -1.19 5.23 -17.08
CA GLY A 388 -1.93 5.78 -18.22
C GLY A 388 -1.22 6.95 -18.91
N TYR A 389 -0.65 7.89 -18.15
CA TYR A 389 0.09 9.01 -18.73
C TYR A 389 1.39 8.59 -19.41
N PHE A 390 1.98 7.44 -19.06
CA PHE A 390 3.17 6.94 -19.76
C PHE A 390 2.89 6.55 -21.21
N ALA A 391 1.62 6.38 -21.60
CA ALA A 391 1.23 6.25 -22.99
C ALA A 391 1.67 7.46 -23.83
N SER A 392 1.77 8.67 -23.25
CA SER A 392 2.27 9.84 -23.99
C SER A 392 3.70 9.64 -24.50
N MET A 393 4.52 8.78 -23.88
CA MET A 393 5.89 8.47 -24.33
C MET A 393 5.91 7.72 -25.67
N ILE A 394 4.81 7.09 -26.07
CA ILE A 394 4.69 6.33 -27.33
C ILE A 394 3.79 7.03 -28.37
N ARG A 395 3.21 8.20 -28.04
CA ARG A 395 2.37 8.98 -28.98
C ARG A 395 3.20 10.04 -29.68
N ASP A 396 3.16 10.05 -31.01
CA ASP A 396 3.70 11.16 -31.78
C ASP A 396 2.70 12.33 -31.74
N PRO A 397 3.14 13.60 -31.70
CA PRO A 397 2.26 14.76 -31.85
C PRO A 397 1.35 14.67 -33.10
N SER A 398 1.82 13.97 -34.14
CA SER A 398 1.06 13.72 -35.35
C SER A 398 -0.07 12.70 -35.23
N ASP A 399 0.07 11.71 -34.35
CA ASP A 399 -0.99 10.73 -34.09
C ASP A 399 -2.24 11.38 -33.45
N MET A 400 -2.08 12.58 -32.90
CA MET A 400 -3.13 13.42 -32.31
C MET A 400 -3.73 14.43 -33.32
N GLY A 401 -3.52 14.23 -34.64
CA GLY A 401 -4.04 15.10 -35.72
C GLY A 401 -3.02 16.01 -36.41
N GLY A 402 -1.73 15.90 -36.08
CA GLY A 402 -0.62 16.55 -36.81
C GLY A 402 -0.02 15.66 -37.92
N ARG A 403 0.93 16.15 -38.72
CA ARG A 403 1.56 15.35 -39.81
C ARG A 403 2.72 14.47 -39.33
N LYS A 404 2.76 13.21 -39.81
CA LYS A 404 3.78 12.18 -39.54
C LYS A 404 5.22 12.68 -39.50
N ARG A 405 5.95 12.34 -38.42
CA ARG A 405 7.38 12.04 -38.50
C ARG A 405 7.61 10.52 -38.40
N ARG A 406 8.50 10.02 -39.25
CA ARG A 406 9.13 8.70 -39.06
C ARG A 406 10.30 8.91 -38.09
N TRP A 407 10.45 8.00 -37.13
CA TRP A 407 11.56 7.91 -36.19
C TRP A 407 12.88 8.45 -36.74
N GLU A 408 13.46 9.41 -36.02
CA GLU A 408 14.89 9.56 -35.73
C GLU A 408 15.08 10.77 -34.78
N ASP A 409 15.86 10.56 -33.71
CA ASP A 409 16.45 11.49 -32.75
C ASP A 409 15.61 12.12 -31.61
N VAL A 410 15.59 11.49 -30.42
CA VAL A 410 15.51 12.17 -29.10
C VAL A 410 16.25 11.34 -28.02
N PRO A 411 17.23 11.89 -27.27
CA PRO A 411 17.68 11.30 -26.02
C PRO A 411 16.78 11.78 -24.87
N SER A 412 15.63 11.15 -24.74
CA SER A 412 14.95 10.93 -23.47
C SER A 412 14.91 9.41 -23.31
N VAL A 413 15.10 8.87 -22.11
CA VAL A 413 15.16 7.41 -22.00
C VAL A 413 13.85 6.79 -22.48
N HIS A 414 13.93 5.86 -23.42
CA HIS A 414 12.74 5.19 -23.94
C HIS A 414 12.20 4.21 -22.89
N LEU A 415 10.90 3.99 -22.88
CA LEU A 415 10.31 2.85 -22.17
C LEU A 415 11.02 1.55 -22.58
N ARG A 416 10.99 0.53 -21.70
CA ARG A 416 11.41 -0.80 -22.11
C ARG A 416 10.56 -1.24 -23.30
N GLU A 417 11.16 -1.99 -24.23
CA GLU A 417 10.48 -2.42 -25.45
C GLU A 417 9.17 -3.16 -25.14
N GLU A 418 9.19 -4.10 -24.20
CA GLU A 418 7.98 -4.83 -23.81
C GLU A 418 6.95 -3.93 -23.12
N THR A 419 7.38 -2.94 -22.33
CA THR A 419 6.48 -1.96 -21.71
C THR A 419 5.81 -1.07 -22.77
N ALA A 420 6.58 -0.56 -23.72
CA ALA A 420 6.06 0.25 -24.83
C ALA A 420 5.07 -0.55 -25.69
N LYS A 421 5.40 -1.81 -25.99
CA LYS A 421 4.54 -2.74 -26.71
C LYS A 421 3.22 -2.95 -25.98
N ASN A 422 3.22 -3.21 -24.68
CA ASN A 422 2.00 -3.41 -23.91
C ASN A 422 1.17 -2.12 -23.76
N LEU A 423 1.80 -0.96 -23.61
CA LEU A 423 1.09 0.33 -23.63
C LEU A 423 0.41 0.62 -24.98
N ALA A 424 0.97 0.14 -26.10
CA ALA A 424 0.34 0.31 -27.41
C ALA A 424 -1.01 -0.44 -27.54
N TYR A 425 -1.23 -1.50 -26.73
CA TYR A 425 -2.50 -2.25 -26.69
C TYR A 425 -3.59 -1.60 -25.83
N LEU A 426 -3.33 -0.47 -25.16
CA LEU A 426 -4.35 0.25 -24.38
C LEU A 426 -5.61 0.54 -25.23
N GLY A 427 -5.44 0.92 -26.50
CA GLY A 427 -6.55 1.20 -27.42
C GLY A 427 -7.49 0.02 -27.72
N GLU A 428 -7.08 -1.21 -27.40
CA GLU A 428 -7.86 -2.43 -27.63
C GLU A 428 -8.69 -2.87 -26.41
N THR A 429 -8.51 -2.21 -25.27
CA THR A 429 -9.30 -2.45 -24.05
C THR A 429 -10.70 -1.83 -24.16
N ASP A 430 -11.65 -2.29 -23.36
CA ASP A 430 -13.02 -1.74 -23.35
C ASP A 430 -13.15 -0.48 -22.47
N SER A 431 -12.34 -0.41 -21.42
CA SER A 431 -12.25 0.76 -20.54
C SER A 431 -10.88 0.87 -19.86
N ILE A 432 -10.50 2.09 -19.49
CA ILE A 432 -9.22 2.42 -18.86
C ILE A 432 -9.44 3.40 -17.71
N THR A 433 -8.98 3.03 -16.52
CA THR A 433 -8.80 3.98 -15.40
C THR A 433 -7.47 4.72 -15.58
N ILE A 434 -7.45 6.04 -15.35
CA ILE A 434 -6.26 6.89 -15.44
C ILE A 434 -6.32 8.01 -14.40
N ASP A 435 -5.23 8.29 -13.67
CA ASP A 435 -5.23 9.35 -12.66
C ASP A 435 -4.36 10.56 -13.06
N PRO A 436 -4.97 11.68 -13.47
CA PRO A 436 -4.29 12.97 -13.57
C PRO A 436 -3.53 13.38 -12.30
N HIS A 437 -4.05 13.06 -11.11
CA HIS A 437 -3.37 13.39 -9.84
C HIS A 437 -2.18 12.49 -9.46
N LYS A 438 -1.86 11.50 -10.31
CA LYS A 438 -0.67 10.65 -10.18
C LYS A 438 0.39 11.13 -11.17
N ALA A 439 0.59 10.39 -12.28
CA ALA A 439 1.61 10.68 -13.28
C ALA A 439 1.24 11.88 -14.19
N GLY A 440 0.06 12.47 -14.03
CA GLY A 440 -0.34 13.71 -14.69
C GLY A 440 0.08 14.99 -13.96
N TYR A 441 0.72 14.92 -12.78
CA TYR A 441 1.22 16.11 -12.03
C TYR A 441 0.15 17.18 -11.78
N ILE A 442 -1.11 16.77 -11.64
CA ILE A 442 -2.26 17.66 -11.34
C ILE A 442 -2.62 17.52 -9.84
N PRO A 443 -2.98 18.60 -9.13
CA PRO A 443 -3.36 18.47 -7.73
C PRO A 443 -4.58 17.56 -7.53
N TYR A 444 -4.60 16.82 -6.43
CA TYR A 444 -5.81 16.12 -5.96
C TYR A 444 -6.97 17.11 -5.74
N PRO A 445 -8.23 16.72 -5.99
CA PRO A 445 -8.68 15.44 -6.58
C PRO A 445 -8.75 15.51 -8.12
N ALA A 446 -8.22 14.50 -8.80
CA ALA A 446 -8.40 14.29 -10.25
C ALA A 446 -8.06 12.84 -10.64
N GLY A 447 -9.07 11.97 -10.64
CA GLY A 447 -9.07 10.67 -11.32
C GLY A 447 -9.73 10.74 -12.69
N GLY A 448 -9.82 9.62 -13.39
CA GLY A 448 -10.44 9.56 -14.71
C GLY A 448 -10.77 8.15 -15.16
N LEU A 449 -11.82 8.04 -15.95
CA LEU A 449 -12.27 6.81 -16.61
C LEU A 449 -12.55 7.11 -18.07
N CYS A 450 -12.00 6.28 -18.96
CA CYS A 450 -12.25 6.32 -20.39
C CYS A 450 -12.90 5.00 -20.83
N TYR A 451 -13.98 5.08 -21.60
CA TYR A 451 -14.57 3.94 -22.30
C TYR A 451 -14.18 4.00 -23.78
N ARG A 452 -13.80 2.85 -24.36
CA ARG A 452 -13.53 2.74 -25.81
C ARG A 452 -14.77 3.06 -26.62
N ASP A 453 -15.91 2.60 -26.13
CA ASP A 453 -17.22 2.88 -26.69
C ASP A 453 -18.01 3.71 -25.67
N GLY A 454 -18.15 5.00 -25.97
CA GLY A 454 -18.82 5.95 -25.08
C GLY A 454 -20.27 5.60 -24.78
N ARG A 455 -20.91 4.68 -25.51
CA ARG A 455 -22.26 4.17 -25.21
C ARG A 455 -22.29 3.37 -23.91
N GLN A 456 -21.15 2.82 -23.45
CA GLN A 456 -21.09 2.07 -22.18
C GLN A 456 -21.47 2.91 -20.97
N ARG A 457 -21.26 4.23 -21.00
CA ARG A 457 -21.61 5.13 -19.89
C ARG A 457 -23.10 5.09 -19.52
N TYR A 458 -23.98 4.76 -20.46
CA TYR A 458 -25.42 4.62 -20.26
C TYR A 458 -25.79 3.37 -19.45
N LEU A 459 -24.89 2.38 -19.36
CA LEU A 459 -25.10 1.24 -18.47
C LEU A 459 -25.10 1.66 -16.99
N LEU A 460 -24.56 2.83 -16.66
CA LEU A 460 -24.57 3.40 -15.31
C LEU A 460 -25.87 4.15 -15.01
N THR A 461 -26.79 4.27 -15.97
CA THR A 461 -28.03 5.02 -15.83
C THR A 461 -29.26 4.10 -16.04
N TRP A 462 -30.45 4.70 -16.04
CA TRP A 462 -31.70 4.07 -16.50
C TRP A 462 -32.09 4.58 -17.90
N THR A 463 -31.16 5.15 -18.65
CA THR A 463 -31.40 5.78 -19.94
C THR A 463 -30.60 5.12 -21.06
N ALA A 464 -31.15 5.07 -22.27
CA ALA A 464 -30.51 4.57 -23.46
C ALA A 464 -29.82 5.71 -24.21
N PRO A 465 -28.82 5.41 -25.06
CA PRO A 465 -28.17 6.44 -25.87
C PRO A 465 -29.18 7.21 -26.73
N TYR A 466 -29.24 8.54 -26.56
CA TYR A 466 -30.07 9.40 -27.41
C TYR A 466 -29.35 9.63 -28.75
N LEU A 467 -30.05 9.38 -29.86
CA LEU A 467 -29.50 9.49 -31.22
C LEU A 467 -29.34 10.94 -31.74
N ASN A 468 -29.85 11.94 -31.00
CA ASN A 468 -29.69 13.35 -31.32
C ASN A 468 -29.41 14.11 -30.03
N GLN A 469 -28.25 14.75 -29.94
CA GLN A 469 -27.98 15.75 -28.91
C GLN A 469 -28.95 16.92 -29.13
N SER A 470 -29.73 17.26 -28.10
CA SER A 470 -30.53 18.47 -28.07
C SER A 470 -29.64 19.70 -28.25
N SER A 471 -30.19 20.79 -28.81
CA SER A 471 -29.56 22.12 -28.78
C SER A 471 -29.37 22.71 -27.37
N GLU A 472 -29.67 21.92 -26.33
CA GLU A 472 -29.55 22.20 -24.90
C GLU A 472 -28.39 21.33 -24.39
N GLY A 473 -27.34 21.93 -23.82
CA GLY A 473 -26.08 21.23 -23.49
C GLY A 473 -26.25 20.00 -22.59
N GLU A 474 -25.49 18.94 -22.87
CA GLU A 474 -25.54 17.65 -22.15
C GLU A 474 -24.84 17.74 -20.80
N SER A 475 -25.51 17.30 -19.73
CA SER A 475 -24.93 17.24 -18.39
C SER A 475 -24.06 16.00 -18.24
N ILE A 476 -22.77 16.18 -17.91
CA ILE A 476 -21.80 15.08 -17.86
C ILE A 476 -21.87 14.27 -16.55
N GLY A 477 -22.27 14.89 -15.43
CA GLY A 477 -22.22 14.28 -14.10
C GLY A 477 -23.35 13.29 -13.77
N VAL A 478 -24.10 12.81 -14.76
CA VAL A 478 -25.08 11.71 -14.59
C VAL A 478 -24.52 10.35 -14.97
N TYR A 479 -23.33 10.31 -15.59
CA TYR A 479 -22.73 9.11 -16.18
C TYR A 479 -21.65 8.48 -15.29
N GLY A 480 -21.84 8.52 -13.97
CA GLY A 480 -20.87 8.05 -12.98
C GLY A 480 -21.49 7.80 -11.61
N VAL A 481 -20.65 7.49 -10.63
CA VAL A 481 -21.06 7.28 -9.22
C VAL A 481 -21.30 8.61 -8.51
N GLU A 482 -20.54 9.64 -8.88
CA GLU A 482 -20.57 10.95 -8.23
C GLU A 482 -21.77 11.79 -8.69
N GLY A 483 -22.12 12.79 -7.88
CA GLY A 483 -23.10 13.82 -8.23
C GLY A 483 -22.42 15.16 -8.43
N SER A 484 -22.52 16.05 -7.43
CA SER A 484 -21.80 17.32 -7.46
C SER A 484 -20.29 17.09 -7.53
N LYS A 485 -19.65 17.68 -8.53
CA LYS A 485 -18.21 17.52 -8.79
C LYS A 485 -17.60 18.86 -9.22
N PRO A 486 -16.37 19.17 -8.78
CA PRO A 486 -15.78 20.48 -8.99
C PRO A 486 -15.35 20.67 -10.44
N GLY A 487 -15.93 21.65 -11.15
CA GLY A 487 -15.41 22.05 -12.46
C GLY A 487 -13.97 22.59 -12.39
N ALA A 488 -13.47 22.90 -11.19
CA ALA A 488 -12.08 23.25 -10.95
C ALA A 488 -11.09 22.11 -11.25
N SER A 489 -11.45 20.86 -10.97
CA SER A 489 -10.62 19.71 -11.37
C SER A 489 -10.55 19.59 -12.89
N ALA A 490 -11.68 19.79 -13.59
CA ALA A 490 -11.69 19.84 -15.05
C ALA A 490 -10.82 20.97 -15.61
N GLY A 491 -10.90 22.18 -15.05
CA GLY A 491 -10.06 23.30 -15.45
C GLY A 491 -8.56 23.05 -15.22
N ALA A 492 -8.19 22.31 -14.16
CA ALA A 492 -6.81 21.91 -13.89
C ALA A 492 -6.28 20.94 -14.94
N VAL A 493 -7.04 19.86 -15.21
CA VAL A 493 -6.67 18.83 -16.19
C VAL A 493 -6.59 19.44 -17.59
N PHE A 494 -7.63 20.16 -18.01
CA PHE A 494 -7.70 20.82 -19.32
C PHE A 494 -6.51 21.76 -19.57
N LEU A 495 -6.18 22.63 -18.61
CA LEU A 495 -5.07 23.57 -18.78
C LEU A 495 -3.72 22.83 -18.82
N ALA A 496 -3.53 21.81 -17.99
CA ALA A 496 -2.31 21.01 -18.00
C ALA A 496 -2.14 20.25 -19.33
N HIS A 497 -3.20 19.62 -19.85
CA HIS A 497 -3.18 18.94 -21.15
C HIS A 497 -2.85 19.90 -22.29
N SER A 498 -3.50 21.08 -22.30
CA SER A 498 -3.31 22.11 -23.32
C SER A 498 -1.90 22.72 -23.32
N VAL A 499 -1.26 22.83 -22.15
CA VAL A 499 0.06 23.46 -22.02
C VAL A 499 1.20 22.45 -22.19
N ILE A 500 1.07 21.25 -21.61
CA ILE A 500 2.15 20.26 -21.57
C ILE A 500 2.10 19.38 -22.82
N GLY A 501 0.91 19.03 -23.30
CA GLY A 501 0.71 18.14 -24.46
C GLY A 501 0.82 16.65 -24.12
N LEU A 502 -0.18 15.86 -24.51
CA LEU A 502 -0.26 14.41 -24.23
C LEU A 502 0.47 13.55 -25.28
N HIS A 503 1.70 13.92 -25.60
CA HIS A 503 2.54 13.26 -26.62
C HIS A 503 4.01 13.21 -26.19
N SER A 504 4.84 12.60 -27.03
CA SER A 504 6.25 12.28 -26.74
C SER A 504 7.10 13.53 -26.45
N THR A 505 6.78 14.66 -27.08
CA THR A 505 7.47 15.94 -26.85
C THR A 505 6.92 16.75 -25.66
N GLY A 506 5.85 16.27 -25.02
CA GLY A 506 5.15 16.93 -23.92
C GLY A 506 5.30 16.16 -22.61
N TYR A 507 4.21 15.58 -22.10
CA TYR A 507 4.22 14.65 -20.96
C TYR A 507 5.20 13.49 -21.19
N GLY A 508 5.38 13.03 -22.44
CA GLY A 508 6.33 11.97 -22.75
C GLY A 508 7.76 12.35 -22.40
N ASN A 509 8.16 13.61 -22.61
CA ASN A 509 9.49 14.07 -22.23
C ASN A 509 9.62 14.25 -20.71
N LEU A 510 8.61 14.85 -20.06
CA LEU A 510 8.56 14.98 -18.59
C LEU A 510 8.70 13.62 -17.89
N LEU A 511 7.92 12.63 -18.31
CA LEU A 511 8.00 11.27 -17.79
C LEU A 511 9.29 10.56 -18.20
N GLY A 512 9.85 10.88 -19.37
CA GLY A 512 11.18 10.43 -19.79
C GLY A 512 12.27 10.86 -18.82
N GLU A 513 12.31 12.13 -18.40
CA GLU A 513 13.29 12.61 -17.41
C GLU A 513 13.12 11.96 -16.04
N ALA A 514 11.88 11.83 -15.55
CA ALA A 514 11.60 11.10 -14.31
C ALA A 514 12.04 9.62 -14.42
N SER A 515 11.86 9.00 -15.59
CA SER A 515 12.26 7.62 -15.86
C SER A 515 13.78 7.45 -15.90
N PHE A 516 14.50 8.43 -16.45
CA PHE A 516 15.96 8.45 -16.40
C PHE A 516 16.45 8.50 -14.96
N ASN A 517 15.87 9.38 -14.14
CA ASN A 517 16.16 9.47 -12.72
C ASN A 517 15.84 8.16 -11.98
N CYS A 518 14.74 7.50 -12.33
CA CYS A 518 14.39 6.19 -11.77
C CYS A 518 15.46 5.14 -12.07
N ARG A 519 15.95 5.08 -13.32
CA ARG A 519 16.99 4.13 -13.72
C ARG A 519 18.34 4.45 -13.10
N ARG A 520 18.66 5.73 -12.90
CA ARG A 520 19.82 6.18 -12.13
C ARG A 520 19.78 5.65 -10.69
N PHE A 521 18.64 5.75 -10.02
CA PHE A 521 18.43 5.14 -8.70
C PHE A 521 18.56 3.62 -8.75
N ALA A 522 17.92 2.95 -9.72
CA ALA A 522 18.01 1.51 -9.90
C ALA A 522 19.44 1.02 -10.12
N ALA A 523 20.28 1.78 -10.82
CA ALA A 523 21.70 1.47 -10.97
C ALA A 523 22.43 1.45 -9.61
N HIS A 524 22.13 2.40 -8.72
CA HIS A 524 22.63 2.38 -7.36
C HIS A 524 22.12 1.15 -6.60
N TRP A 525 20.81 0.88 -6.61
CA TRP A 525 20.23 -0.27 -5.91
C TRP A 525 20.78 -1.61 -6.40
N SER A 526 21.11 -1.71 -7.70
CA SER A 526 21.63 -2.94 -8.32
C SER A 526 23.10 -3.22 -8.04
N ALA A 527 23.91 -2.18 -7.78
CA ALA A 527 25.37 -2.29 -7.78
C ALA A 527 26.06 -1.67 -6.55
N MET A 528 25.31 -1.12 -5.58
CA MET A 528 25.90 -0.49 -4.39
C MET A 528 26.65 -1.47 -3.49
N SER A 529 26.14 -2.69 -3.31
CA SER A 529 26.81 -3.74 -2.52
C SER A 529 27.79 -4.56 -3.36
N THR A 530 28.83 -5.09 -2.71
CA THR A 530 29.84 -5.99 -3.26
C THR A 530 29.95 -7.26 -2.40
N ASP A 531 30.76 -8.22 -2.80
CA ASP A 531 31.17 -9.37 -1.98
C ASP A 531 31.82 -8.95 -0.65
N LYS A 532 32.52 -7.82 -0.64
CA LYS A 532 33.26 -7.26 0.52
C LYS A 532 32.45 -6.29 1.37
N SER A 533 31.26 -5.85 0.95
CA SER A 533 30.47 -4.93 1.76
C SER A 533 29.82 -5.66 2.93
N GLY A 534 29.79 -5.02 4.10
CA GLY A 534 29.05 -5.52 5.27
C GLY A 534 27.53 -5.49 5.10
N PHE A 535 27.03 -4.91 4.01
CA PHE A 535 25.63 -4.79 3.62
C PHE A 535 25.41 -5.42 2.24
N VAL A 536 24.17 -5.80 1.96
CA VAL A 536 23.70 -6.31 0.67
C VAL A 536 22.46 -5.52 0.28
N VAL A 537 22.38 -5.05 -0.97
CA VAL A 537 21.18 -4.42 -1.53
C VAL A 537 20.77 -5.24 -2.75
N VAL A 538 19.50 -5.66 -2.78
CA VAL A 538 18.96 -6.48 -3.86
C VAL A 538 17.76 -5.77 -4.47
N PRO A 539 17.83 -5.35 -5.74
CA PRO A 539 16.68 -4.79 -6.44
C PRO A 539 15.66 -5.90 -6.74
N PHE A 540 14.37 -5.57 -6.66
CA PHE A 540 13.29 -6.46 -7.03
C PHE A 540 13.40 -6.87 -8.49
N ASN A 541 13.58 -5.92 -9.40
CA ASN A 541 13.86 -6.23 -10.79
C ASN A 541 15.34 -6.64 -10.96
N PRO A 542 15.65 -7.87 -11.40
CA PRO A 542 17.00 -8.33 -11.62
C PRO A 542 17.69 -7.55 -12.75
N ILE A 543 19.02 -7.41 -12.66
CA ILE A 543 19.81 -6.88 -13.79
C ILE A 543 19.76 -7.86 -14.98
N PRO A 544 19.99 -7.40 -16.23
CA PRO A 544 19.82 -8.26 -17.41
C PRO A 544 20.61 -9.58 -17.38
N ALA A 545 21.82 -9.59 -16.81
CA ALA A 545 22.62 -10.81 -16.67
C ALA A 545 21.94 -11.83 -15.72
N GLU A 546 21.35 -11.35 -14.62
CA GLU A 546 20.62 -12.17 -13.66
C GLU A 546 19.29 -12.67 -14.25
N ARG A 547 18.53 -11.80 -14.93
CA ARG A 547 17.27 -12.18 -15.60
C ARG A 547 17.47 -13.29 -16.65
N LYS A 548 18.63 -13.32 -17.31
CA LYS A 548 19.00 -14.34 -18.31
C LYS A 548 19.57 -15.63 -17.69
N GLY A 549 19.61 -15.76 -16.37
CA GLY A 549 20.19 -16.92 -15.68
C GLY A 549 21.72 -17.01 -15.81
N GLY A 550 22.41 -15.86 -15.92
CA GLY A 550 23.86 -15.80 -15.99
C GLY A 550 24.54 -16.32 -14.71
N SER A 551 25.82 -16.68 -14.82
CA SER A 551 26.60 -17.14 -13.65
C SER A 551 26.85 -15.99 -12.67
N GLU A 552 27.22 -16.29 -11.42
CA GLU A 552 27.62 -15.26 -10.43
C GLU A 552 28.73 -14.33 -10.97
N LYS A 553 29.64 -14.88 -11.79
CA LYS A 553 30.70 -14.10 -12.44
C LYS A 553 30.16 -13.14 -13.48
N ASP A 554 29.15 -13.54 -14.26
CA ASP A 554 28.52 -12.69 -15.28
C ASP A 554 27.70 -11.56 -14.62
N ILE A 555 26.97 -11.91 -13.56
CA ILE A 555 26.21 -10.96 -12.74
C ILE A 555 27.16 -9.92 -12.13
N GLU A 556 28.25 -10.36 -11.50
CA GLU A 556 29.20 -9.43 -10.90
C GLU A 556 29.94 -8.60 -11.95
N ALA A 557 30.28 -9.16 -13.13
CA ALA A 557 30.86 -8.40 -14.23
C ALA A 557 29.94 -7.27 -14.71
N GLN A 558 28.63 -7.51 -14.78
CA GLN A 558 27.65 -6.47 -15.14
C GLN A 558 27.48 -5.45 -14.01
N LYS A 559 27.47 -5.86 -12.73
CA LYS A 559 27.50 -4.91 -11.60
C LYS A 559 28.75 -4.04 -11.64
N ASP A 560 29.90 -4.62 -11.96
CA ASP A 560 31.17 -3.90 -12.10
C ASP A 560 31.15 -2.90 -13.27
N PHE A 561 30.51 -3.26 -14.38
CA PHE A 561 30.24 -2.34 -15.48
C PHE A 561 29.40 -1.14 -14.99
N ILE A 562 28.30 -1.39 -14.26
CA ILE A 562 27.46 -0.32 -13.69
C ILE A 562 28.28 0.60 -12.78
N ARG A 563 29.11 0.04 -11.88
CA ARG A 563 29.96 0.82 -10.96
C ARG A 563 31.00 1.68 -11.68
N LYS A 564 31.52 1.24 -12.82
CA LYS A 564 32.62 1.93 -13.54
C LYS A 564 32.11 2.89 -14.61
N ARG A 565 31.03 2.55 -15.30
CA ARG A 565 30.53 3.28 -16.48
C ARG A 565 29.20 3.98 -16.28
N ILE A 566 28.44 3.67 -15.22
CA ILE A 566 27.16 4.33 -14.95
C ILE A 566 27.25 5.23 -13.72
N LEU A 567 27.48 4.66 -12.53
CA LEU A 567 27.38 5.41 -11.27
C LEU A 567 28.23 6.70 -11.19
N PRO A 568 29.50 6.73 -11.64
CA PRO A 568 30.34 7.92 -11.48
C PRO A 568 30.14 8.96 -12.58
N LYS A 569 29.35 8.65 -13.62
CA LYS A 569 29.20 9.49 -14.81
C LYS A 569 28.14 10.56 -14.62
N THR A 570 28.41 11.73 -15.20
CA THR A 570 27.43 12.80 -15.41
C THR A 570 26.41 12.40 -16.47
N ASN A 571 25.27 13.10 -16.54
CA ASN A 571 24.24 12.84 -17.55
C ASN A 571 24.81 12.95 -18.98
N GLN A 572 25.59 14.01 -19.25
CA GLN A 572 26.21 14.25 -20.56
C GLN A 572 27.19 13.13 -20.96
N GLU A 573 27.98 12.60 -20.01
CA GLU A 573 28.87 11.47 -20.29
C GLU A 573 28.09 10.18 -20.59
N LEU A 574 26.92 9.98 -19.97
CA LEU A 574 26.08 8.82 -20.22
C LEU A 574 25.41 8.89 -21.59
N GLU A 575 24.88 10.05 -21.98
CA GLU A 575 24.27 10.24 -23.30
C GLU A 575 25.24 9.92 -24.45
N GLN A 576 26.54 10.13 -24.23
CA GLN A 576 27.60 9.82 -25.20
C GLN A 576 28.04 8.35 -25.17
N ASP A 577 27.59 7.58 -24.18
CA ASP A 577 27.97 6.19 -23.92
C ASP A 577 26.79 5.25 -24.21
N THR A 578 26.59 4.94 -25.49
CA THR A 578 25.44 4.14 -25.97
C THR A 578 25.33 2.80 -25.24
N GLU A 579 26.45 2.12 -24.99
CA GLU A 579 26.45 0.83 -24.28
C GLU A 579 25.99 0.99 -22.82
N ALA A 580 26.42 2.06 -22.14
CA ALA A 580 25.98 2.34 -20.78
C ALA A 580 24.49 2.72 -20.72
N MET A 581 24.00 3.49 -21.69
CA MET A 581 22.58 3.86 -21.80
C MET A 581 21.69 2.66 -22.11
N ASP A 582 22.11 1.76 -23.00
CA ASP A 582 21.38 0.54 -23.32
C ASP A 582 21.23 -0.36 -22.08
N LEU A 583 22.27 -0.47 -21.27
CA LEU A 583 22.19 -1.18 -19.99
C LEU A 583 21.30 -0.43 -19.00
N LEU A 584 21.48 0.89 -18.83
CA LEU A 584 20.70 1.72 -17.91
C LEU A 584 19.20 1.62 -18.19
N ASN A 585 18.81 1.56 -19.46
CA ASN A 585 17.43 1.42 -19.91
C ASN A 585 16.77 0.10 -19.52
N GLN A 586 17.56 -0.90 -19.11
CA GLN A 586 17.08 -2.21 -18.67
C GLN A 586 17.09 -2.39 -17.14
N LEU A 587 17.46 -1.35 -16.37
CA LEU A 587 17.51 -1.43 -14.90
C LEU A 587 16.20 -0.96 -14.25
N GLY A 588 15.85 -1.53 -13.09
CA GLY A 588 14.76 -1.05 -12.24
C GLY A 588 13.34 -1.43 -12.64
N SER A 589 12.38 -0.62 -12.25
CA SER A 589 10.94 -0.76 -12.55
C SER A 589 10.63 -0.61 -14.04
N ASP A 590 9.47 -1.12 -14.46
CA ASP A 590 8.91 -0.83 -15.79
C ASP A 590 8.42 0.63 -15.87
N LEU A 591 7.69 1.09 -14.85
CA LEU A 591 7.14 2.45 -14.76
C LEU A 591 7.46 3.12 -13.42
N ASN A 592 8.71 3.54 -13.22
CA ASN A 592 9.14 4.52 -12.21
C ASN A 592 8.93 4.20 -10.72
N ILE A 593 8.77 2.93 -10.35
CA ILE A 593 8.61 2.51 -8.95
C ILE A 593 9.64 1.42 -8.61
N ASN A 594 10.84 1.82 -8.19
CA ASN A 594 11.86 0.85 -7.83
C ASN A 594 11.53 0.19 -6.49
N LEU A 595 11.56 -1.13 -6.45
CA LEU A 595 11.48 -1.90 -5.22
C LEU A 595 12.82 -2.58 -4.94
N PHE A 596 13.25 -2.63 -3.68
CA PHE A 596 14.50 -3.28 -3.28
C PHE A 596 14.48 -3.64 -1.79
N ALA A 597 15.36 -4.54 -1.38
CA ALA A 597 15.55 -4.88 0.02
C ALA A 597 17.03 -4.92 0.38
N CYS A 598 17.29 -4.70 1.66
CA CYS A 598 18.61 -4.76 2.25
C CYS A 598 18.77 -6.01 3.12
N ASN A 599 19.97 -6.56 3.13
CA ASN A 599 20.43 -7.58 4.06
C ASN A 599 21.83 -7.21 4.54
N PHE A 600 22.41 -7.99 5.45
CA PHE A 600 23.72 -7.68 6.03
C PHE A 600 24.56 -8.94 6.23
N ARG A 601 25.87 -8.73 6.34
CA ARG A 601 26.82 -9.77 6.73
C ARG A 601 27.15 -9.64 8.22
N ASP A 602 27.62 -10.68 8.87
CA ASP A 602 28.17 -10.59 10.23
C ASP A 602 29.60 -10.01 10.24
N ALA A 603 30.31 -10.09 11.37
CA ALA A 603 31.69 -9.62 11.49
C ALA A 603 32.69 -10.51 10.75
N ASP A 604 32.35 -11.79 10.52
CA ASP A 604 33.17 -12.78 9.85
C ASP A 604 32.91 -12.82 8.33
N GLY A 605 31.90 -12.08 7.85
CA GLY A 605 31.53 -11.97 6.44
C GLY A 605 30.41 -12.91 6.00
N ASN A 606 29.83 -13.70 6.92
CA ASN A 606 28.72 -14.59 6.58
C ASN A 606 27.45 -13.79 6.36
N LEU A 607 26.64 -14.17 5.37
CA LEU A 607 25.36 -13.51 5.09
C LEU A 607 24.33 -13.87 6.16
N ASN A 608 23.56 -12.88 6.63
CA ASN A 608 22.38 -13.16 7.45
C ASN A 608 21.34 -13.95 6.65
N THR A 609 20.87 -15.05 7.21
CA THR A 609 19.82 -15.91 6.64
C THR A 609 18.47 -15.77 7.35
N ASP A 610 18.40 -14.98 8.44
CA ASP A 610 17.15 -14.73 9.19
C ASP A 610 16.35 -13.60 8.53
N ILE A 611 15.16 -13.95 8.02
CA ILE A 611 14.25 -13.01 7.37
C ILE A 611 13.77 -11.90 8.29
N GLU A 612 13.59 -12.14 9.59
CA GLU A 612 13.09 -11.07 10.47
C GLU A 612 14.18 -10.07 10.81
N LEU A 613 15.45 -10.49 10.86
CA LEU A 613 16.56 -9.55 10.97
C LEU A 613 16.67 -8.70 9.69
N ALA A 614 16.42 -9.28 8.52
CA ALA A 614 16.35 -8.53 7.26
C ALA A 614 15.14 -7.57 7.26
N ASN A 615 13.94 -8.05 7.63
CA ASN A 615 12.73 -7.25 7.71
C ASN A 615 12.90 -6.08 8.68
N HIS A 616 13.46 -6.34 9.85
CA HIS A 616 13.73 -5.32 10.85
C HIS A 616 14.74 -4.29 10.35
N LEU A 617 15.81 -4.71 9.66
CA LEU A 617 16.75 -3.78 9.03
C LEU A 617 16.03 -2.84 8.06
N ASN A 618 15.24 -3.39 7.13
CA ASN A 618 14.52 -2.57 6.15
C ASN A 618 13.49 -1.65 6.81
N TRP A 619 12.75 -2.13 7.80
CA TRP A 619 11.82 -1.31 8.57
C TRP A 619 12.51 -0.14 9.28
N ARG A 620 13.66 -0.37 9.93
CA ARG A 620 14.44 0.70 10.57
C ARG A 620 14.95 1.73 9.55
N ILE A 621 15.43 1.27 8.39
CA ILE A 621 15.85 2.18 7.31
C ILE A 621 14.67 3.04 6.85
N PHE A 622 13.49 2.44 6.66
CA PHE A 622 12.26 3.17 6.33
C PHE A 622 11.94 4.22 7.39
N GLN A 623 11.97 3.89 8.69
CA GLN A 623 11.71 4.86 9.76
C GLN A 623 12.69 6.04 9.76
N ARG A 624 13.95 5.81 9.41
CA ARG A 624 14.97 6.88 9.32
C ARG A 624 14.78 7.80 8.11
N LEU A 625 14.04 7.33 7.11
CA LEU A 625 13.87 7.94 5.80
C LEU A 625 12.38 8.12 5.47
N SER A 626 11.54 8.33 6.48
CA SER A 626 10.12 8.64 6.35
C SER A 626 9.67 9.47 7.55
N VAL A 627 8.41 9.89 7.54
CA VAL A 627 7.74 10.50 8.69
C VAL A 627 6.61 9.56 9.10
N THR A 628 6.66 9.01 10.31
CA THR A 628 5.68 8.00 10.79
C THR A 628 4.86 8.45 12.00
N ASP A 629 5.25 9.55 12.62
CA ASP A 629 4.59 10.17 13.75
C ASP A 629 4.49 11.69 13.58
N PHE A 630 3.48 12.32 14.20
CA PHE A 630 3.24 13.76 14.09
C PHE A 630 4.22 14.59 14.93
N GLU A 631 4.93 13.98 15.89
CA GLU A 631 5.99 14.62 16.66
C GLU A 631 7.32 14.70 15.90
N GLU A 632 7.44 13.96 14.80
CA GLU A 632 8.61 14.02 13.92
C GLU A 632 8.62 15.33 13.13
N ASP A 633 9.81 15.92 12.97
CA ASP A 633 10.04 17.12 12.16
C ASP A 633 10.43 16.71 10.74
N PRO A 634 9.54 16.86 9.73
CA PRO A 634 9.82 16.46 8.35
C PRO A 634 11.07 17.14 7.77
N SER A 635 11.45 18.32 8.27
CA SER A 635 12.64 19.04 7.79
C SER A 635 13.96 18.34 8.13
N THR A 636 13.93 17.40 9.08
CA THR A 636 15.12 16.65 9.53
C THR A 636 15.39 15.38 8.72
N VAL A 637 14.40 14.90 7.95
CA VAL A 637 14.51 13.68 7.15
C VAL A 637 15.32 13.98 5.88
N PRO A 638 16.50 13.38 5.70
CA PRO A 638 17.43 13.77 4.64
C PRO A 638 17.07 13.19 3.26
N PHE A 639 16.32 12.11 3.22
CA PHE A 639 15.86 11.44 2.00
C PHE A 639 14.60 10.67 2.36
N TYR A 640 13.58 10.68 1.49
CA TYR A 640 12.34 9.96 1.74
C TYR A 640 12.23 8.75 0.82
N ILE A 641 11.96 7.61 1.42
CA ILE A 641 11.52 6.37 0.77
C ILE A 641 10.25 5.88 1.46
N THR A 642 9.51 5.02 0.78
CA THR A 642 8.41 4.30 1.44
C THR A 642 8.75 2.82 1.55
N SER A 643 7.82 2.03 2.05
CA SER A 643 8.00 0.59 2.22
C SER A 643 6.67 -0.15 2.06
N THR A 644 6.79 -1.44 1.79
CA THR A 644 5.65 -2.37 1.78
C THR A 644 6.13 -3.76 2.21
N LYS A 645 5.21 -4.71 2.29
CA LYS A 645 5.51 -6.12 2.52
C LYS A 645 5.06 -6.93 1.31
N LEU A 646 5.97 -7.75 0.77
CA LEU A 646 5.59 -8.80 -0.17
C LEU A 646 5.05 -9.97 0.65
N ALA A 647 3.73 -9.99 0.81
CA ALA A 647 3.07 -11.02 1.60
C ALA A 647 3.18 -12.38 0.90
N GLN A 648 3.59 -13.42 1.63
CA GLN A 648 3.84 -14.74 1.03
C GLN A 648 2.57 -15.32 0.38
N LYS A 649 1.40 -15.03 0.96
CA LYS A 649 0.09 -15.44 0.43
C LYS A 649 -0.26 -14.81 -0.93
N ASP A 650 0.19 -13.57 -1.16
CA ASP A 650 -0.21 -12.77 -2.33
C ASP A 650 0.84 -12.89 -3.45
N TYR A 651 2.14 -12.88 -3.10
CA TYR A 651 3.25 -12.96 -4.04
C TYR A 651 3.78 -14.38 -4.29
N LYS A 652 3.51 -15.34 -3.40
CA LYS A 652 3.84 -16.76 -3.57
C LYS A 652 5.29 -16.99 -4.05
N GLU A 653 5.46 -17.60 -5.23
CA GLU A 653 6.78 -17.93 -5.79
C GLU A 653 7.65 -16.69 -6.04
N CYS A 654 7.05 -15.56 -6.42
CA CYS A 654 7.76 -14.29 -6.61
C CYS A 654 8.45 -13.85 -5.30
N ALA A 655 7.74 -13.88 -4.16
CA ALA A 655 8.32 -13.57 -2.86
C ALA A 655 9.40 -14.59 -2.46
N THR A 656 9.17 -15.88 -2.72
CA THR A 656 10.16 -16.94 -2.46
C THR A 656 11.45 -16.71 -3.26
N ASN A 657 11.34 -16.39 -4.55
CA ASN A 657 12.49 -16.16 -5.42
C ASN A 657 13.22 -14.86 -5.05
N PHE A 658 12.49 -13.80 -4.68
CA PHE A 658 13.09 -12.57 -4.18
C PHE A 658 13.85 -12.79 -2.86
N LYS A 659 13.29 -13.56 -1.92
CA LYS A 659 13.97 -13.95 -0.66
C LYS A 659 15.27 -14.71 -0.90
N LYS A 660 15.26 -15.68 -1.82
CA LYS A 660 16.48 -16.41 -2.24
C LYS A 660 17.56 -15.46 -2.75
N ARG A 661 17.20 -14.48 -3.58
CA ARG A 661 18.13 -13.46 -4.09
C ARG A 661 18.67 -12.55 -2.99
N LEU A 662 17.85 -12.25 -1.97
CA LEU A 662 18.25 -11.53 -0.75
C LEU A 662 19.14 -12.36 0.18
N GLY A 663 19.19 -13.69 -0.01
CA GLY A 663 19.95 -14.64 0.79
C GLY A 663 19.25 -15.09 2.07
N VAL A 664 17.93 -15.01 2.12
CA VAL A 664 17.09 -15.49 3.23
C VAL A 664 16.09 -16.51 2.71
N GLU A 665 15.59 -17.38 3.59
CA GLU A 665 14.58 -18.40 3.28
C GLU A 665 13.52 -18.46 4.39
N GLY A 666 12.33 -18.98 4.07
CA GLY A 666 11.22 -19.13 5.00
C GLY A 666 9.87 -18.76 4.36
N ASP A 667 8.78 -19.02 5.07
CA ASP A 667 7.39 -18.74 4.61
C ASP A 667 6.88 -17.35 5.06
N GLN A 668 7.70 -16.59 5.80
CA GLN A 668 7.34 -15.26 6.27
C GLN A 668 7.31 -14.24 5.11
N ASP A 669 6.52 -13.19 5.29
CA ASP A 669 6.50 -12.02 4.42
C ASP A 669 7.87 -11.34 4.39
N VAL A 670 8.23 -10.71 3.27
CA VAL A 670 9.46 -9.93 3.16
C VAL A 670 9.15 -8.43 3.10
N PHE A 671 9.75 -7.67 4.00
CA PHE A 671 9.63 -6.22 4.06
C PHE A 671 10.61 -5.60 3.07
N VAL A 672 10.09 -4.74 2.21
CA VAL A 672 10.82 -4.15 1.08
C VAL A 672 10.70 -2.63 1.11
N LEU A 673 11.74 -1.97 0.61
CA LEU A 673 11.81 -0.53 0.45
C LEU A 673 11.36 -0.16 -0.96
N ARG A 674 10.56 0.91 -1.05
CA ARG A 674 9.93 1.37 -2.28
C ARG A 674 10.33 2.81 -2.57
N ASN A 675 10.76 3.03 -3.80
CA ASN A 675 11.29 4.28 -4.31
C ASN A 675 10.54 4.68 -5.58
N VAL A 676 9.43 5.41 -5.42
CA VAL A 676 8.71 6.04 -6.54
C VAL A 676 9.48 7.28 -6.97
N VAL A 677 9.68 7.42 -8.28
CA VAL A 677 10.46 8.53 -8.85
C VAL A 677 9.60 9.33 -9.84
N MET A 678 9.19 10.50 -9.39
CA MET A 678 8.42 11.46 -10.21
C MET A 678 9.21 12.74 -10.49
N SER A 679 10.26 13.03 -9.72
CA SER A 679 11.00 14.28 -9.89
C SER A 679 11.81 14.24 -11.20
N PRO A 680 11.64 15.23 -12.11
CA PRO A 680 12.56 15.40 -13.23
C PRO A 680 13.92 15.98 -12.80
N PHE A 681 14.00 16.59 -11.62
CA PHE A 681 15.17 17.36 -11.16
C PHE A 681 16.27 16.53 -10.46
N ALA A 682 16.05 15.24 -10.20
CA ALA A 682 16.90 14.47 -9.30
C ALA A 682 18.32 14.17 -9.86
N SER A 683 18.55 14.25 -11.17
CA SER A 683 19.87 14.01 -11.77
C SER A 683 20.73 15.26 -11.97
N ALA A 684 20.19 16.47 -11.76
CA ALA A 684 20.99 17.69 -11.75
C ALA A 684 22.15 17.57 -10.75
N ASP A 685 23.36 17.94 -11.16
CA ASP A 685 24.59 17.84 -10.35
C ASP A 685 24.85 16.47 -9.70
N ASN A 686 24.39 15.38 -10.35
CA ASN A 686 24.46 14.01 -9.81
C ASN A 686 23.81 13.87 -8.41
N PHE A 687 22.72 14.60 -8.18
CA PHE A 687 22.03 14.61 -6.88
C PHE A 687 21.48 13.23 -6.48
N VAL A 688 21.09 12.37 -7.43
CA VAL A 688 20.79 10.94 -7.19
C VAL A 688 21.91 10.25 -6.41
N LYS A 689 23.18 10.45 -6.80
CA LYS A 689 24.32 9.85 -6.09
C LYS A 689 24.37 10.32 -4.64
N LYS A 690 24.15 11.61 -4.39
CA LYS A 690 24.12 12.17 -3.02
C LYS A 690 23.03 11.52 -2.17
N LEU A 691 21.85 11.27 -2.73
CA LEU A 691 20.77 10.57 -2.03
C LEU A 691 21.11 9.09 -1.79
N ALA A 692 21.74 8.42 -2.76
CA ALA A 692 22.23 7.06 -2.58
C ALA A 692 23.34 6.96 -1.52
N ASP A 693 24.22 7.96 -1.40
CA ASP A 693 25.23 8.04 -0.35
C ASP A 693 24.59 8.22 1.04
N ILE A 694 23.56 9.09 1.15
CA ILE A 694 22.76 9.26 2.39
C ILE A 694 22.09 7.96 2.78
N PHE A 695 21.45 7.28 1.82
CA PHE A 695 20.83 5.98 2.03
C PHE A 695 21.85 4.96 2.56
N LYS A 696 23.02 4.89 1.93
CA LYS A 696 24.11 3.99 2.33
C LYS A 696 24.59 4.27 3.77
N GLU A 697 24.71 5.54 4.15
CA GLU A 697 25.07 5.93 5.51
C GLU A 697 24.04 5.43 6.53
N VAL A 698 22.75 5.64 6.25
CA VAL A 698 21.66 5.14 7.10
C VAL A 698 21.69 3.61 7.19
N LEU A 699 21.80 2.91 6.06
CA LEU A 699 21.91 1.46 5.99
C LEU A 699 23.06 0.93 6.87
N VAL A 700 24.27 1.48 6.74
CA VAL A 700 25.43 1.05 7.53
C VAL A 700 25.22 1.30 9.03
N ASN A 701 24.64 2.45 9.39
CA ASN A 701 24.34 2.78 10.79
C ASN A 701 23.31 1.81 11.39
N GLU A 702 22.23 1.50 10.66
CA GLU A 702 21.19 0.60 11.15
C GLU A 702 21.65 -0.86 11.20
N ILE A 703 22.55 -1.30 10.31
CA ILE A 703 23.21 -2.62 10.44
C ILE A 703 23.97 -2.72 11.76
N GLY A 704 24.63 -1.64 12.19
CA GLY A 704 25.29 -1.59 13.49
C GLY A 704 24.34 -1.86 14.66
N VAL A 705 23.09 -1.39 14.56
CA VAL A 705 22.04 -1.62 15.55
C VAL A 705 21.48 -3.04 15.45
N VAL A 706 21.10 -3.49 14.25
CA VAL A 706 20.50 -4.82 14.03
C VAL A 706 21.48 -5.95 14.37
N ARG A 707 22.79 -5.78 14.11
CA ARG A 707 23.80 -6.75 14.54
C ARG A 707 23.86 -6.90 16.07
N GLN A 708 23.62 -5.84 16.85
CA GLN A 708 23.53 -5.96 18.31
C GLN A 708 22.34 -6.82 18.72
N ARG A 709 21.23 -6.74 17.99
CA ARG A 709 20.04 -7.57 18.19
C ARG A 709 20.30 -9.06 17.88
N ALA A 710 21.18 -9.33 16.92
CA ALA A 710 21.52 -10.67 16.47
C ALA A 710 22.53 -11.43 17.37
N LEU A 711 23.31 -10.72 18.20
CA LEU A 711 24.40 -11.31 18.98
C LEU A 711 23.98 -11.71 20.41
N PRO A 712 24.54 -12.82 20.96
CA PRO A 712 24.52 -13.10 22.39
C PRO A 712 25.01 -11.93 23.24
N MET A 713 24.13 -11.37 24.06
CA MET A 713 24.48 -10.23 24.90
C MET A 713 25.00 -10.69 26.25
N SER A 714 26.11 -10.08 26.67
CA SER A 714 26.64 -10.23 28.03
C SER A 714 25.93 -9.23 28.95
N VAL A 715 24.94 -9.71 29.70
CA VAL A 715 24.05 -8.89 30.55
C VAL A 715 23.79 -9.57 31.90
N SER A 716 23.10 -8.84 32.78
CA SER A 716 22.48 -9.41 33.98
C SER A 716 21.09 -9.91 33.61
N HIS A 717 20.90 -11.22 33.64
CA HIS A 717 19.64 -11.93 33.40
C HIS A 717 18.81 -11.97 34.67
N ASN A 718 17.50 -11.82 34.53
CA ASN A 718 16.56 -11.91 35.63
C ASN A 718 15.81 -13.25 35.56
N PHE A 719 15.68 -13.90 36.71
CA PHE A 719 14.93 -15.13 36.85
C PHE A 719 13.91 -15.02 37.98
N LEU A 720 12.65 -15.27 37.67
CA LEU A 720 11.60 -15.40 38.68
C LEU A 720 11.92 -16.63 39.56
N MET A 721 11.90 -16.46 40.87
CA MET A 721 12.16 -17.53 41.83
C MET A 721 10.85 -18.17 42.30
N GLN A 722 10.79 -19.50 42.24
CA GLN A 722 9.63 -20.30 42.65
C GLN A 722 10.04 -21.46 43.55
N GLY A 723 9.08 -21.91 44.38
CA GLY A 723 9.25 -23.04 45.30
C GLY A 723 9.92 -22.69 46.63
N THR A 724 9.72 -23.54 47.64
CA THR A 724 10.35 -23.50 48.98
C THR A 724 10.83 -24.88 49.43
N ASP A 725 10.40 -25.96 48.79
CA ASP A 725 10.98 -27.30 48.96
C ASP A 725 12.11 -27.57 47.96
N LYS A 726 11.98 -27.05 46.74
CA LYS A 726 12.95 -27.09 45.66
C LYS A 726 12.81 -25.83 44.83
N LEU A 727 13.94 -25.16 44.57
CA LEU A 727 13.93 -23.91 43.82
C LEU A 727 13.86 -24.12 42.31
N TYR A 728 12.97 -23.38 41.68
CA TYR A 728 12.87 -23.23 40.23
C TYR A 728 13.09 -21.76 39.85
N PHE A 729 13.73 -21.56 38.70
CA PHE A 729 14.11 -20.26 38.17
C PHE A 729 13.58 -20.14 36.74
N VAL A 730 12.71 -19.15 36.51
CA VAL A 730 12.08 -18.89 35.20
C VAL A 730 12.68 -17.64 34.61
N HIS A 731 13.32 -17.76 33.45
CA HIS A 731 13.92 -16.62 32.76
C HIS A 731 12.87 -15.58 32.37
N MET A 732 13.25 -14.31 32.41
CA MET A 732 12.48 -13.18 31.88
C MET A 732 13.10 -12.74 30.54
N PRO A 733 12.81 -13.44 29.42
CA PRO A 733 13.45 -13.18 28.13
C PRO A 733 12.86 -11.95 27.43
N SER A 734 13.53 -11.52 26.37
CA SER A 734 12.98 -10.66 25.33
C SER A 734 12.81 -11.45 24.01
N LEU A 735 11.60 -11.44 23.42
CA LEU A 735 11.31 -12.13 22.15
C LEU A 735 12.05 -11.57 20.94
N TYR A 736 12.56 -10.34 21.07
CA TYR A 736 13.23 -9.62 19.98
C TYR A 736 14.75 -9.54 20.16
N ARG A 737 15.34 -10.17 21.18
CA ARG A 737 16.80 -10.21 21.37
C ARG A 737 17.30 -11.63 21.18
N ASN A 738 18.09 -11.87 20.12
CA ASN A 738 18.62 -13.21 19.87
C ASN A 738 19.58 -13.67 20.99
N GLY A 739 20.19 -12.74 21.73
CA GLY A 739 21.10 -13.07 22.82
C GLY A 739 20.49 -13.51 24.14
N GLU A 740 19.18 -13.32 24.32
CA GLU A 740 18.36 -13.87 25.40
C GLU A 740 17.47 -15.02 24.91
N GLY A 741 17.75 -15.51 23.67
CA GLY A 741 16.89 -16.27 22.78
C GLY A 741 16.49 -17.68 23.21
N TYR A 742 16.34 -17.91 24.51
CA TYR A 742 15.73 -19.11 25.06
C TYR A 742 14.69 -18.79 26.13
N GLN A 743 13.50 -19.38 25.99
CA GLN A 743 12.60 -19.58 27.13
C GLN A 743 13.22 -20.67 27.99
N THR A 744 13.59 -20.32 29.23
CA THR A 744 14.38 -21.18 30.09
C THR A 744 13.78 -21.32 31.47
N ILE A 745 13.69 -22.57 31.94
CA ILE A 745 13.32 -22.96 33.30
C ILE A 745 14.42 -23.90 33.80
N PHE A 746 15.00 -23.63 34.96
CA PHE A 746 16.01 -24.51 35.58
C PHE A 746 15.85 -24.60 37.10
N THR A 747 16.44 -25.62 37.70
CA THR A 747 16.58 -25.75 39.16
C THR A 747 18.04 -25.53 39.54
N ALA A 748 18.30 -24.89 40.67
CA ALA A 748 19.66 -24.73 41.19
C ALA A 748 19.63 -24.61 42.72
N ASP A 749 20.76 -24.90 43.34
CA ASP A 749 20.97 -24.71 44.78
C ASP A 749 21.52 -23.30 45.03
N ILE A 750 21.08 -22.66 46.11
CA ILE A 750 21.65 -21.40 46.62
C ILE A 750 22.22 -21.63 48.01
N ASP A 751 23.17 -20.81 48.47
CA ASP A 751 23.73 -20.95 49.81
C ASP A 751 22.66 -20.85 50.92
N ASP A 752 22.85 -21.63 51.99
CA ASP A 752 21.85 -21.81 53.07
C ASP A 752 21.36 -20.48 53.65
N LYS A 753 22.26 -19.50 53.78
CA LYS A 753 21.91 -18.18 54.32
C LYS A 753 20.96 -17.43 53.38
N ALA A 754 21.24 -17.44 52.08
CA ALA A 754 20.36 -16.85 51.08
C ALA A 754 19.01 -17.57 51.04
N PHE A 755 19.01 -18.90 51.13
CA PHE A 755 17.78 -19.71 51.13
C PHE A 755 16.86 -19.42 52.32
N GLU A 756 17.39 -19.42 53.55
CA GLU A 756 16.63 -19.09 54.75
C GLU A 756 16.08 -17.65 54.71
N THR A 757 16.86 -16.72 54.14
CA THR A 757 16.41 -15.34 53.96
C THR A 757 15.26 -15.26 52.95
N TYR A 758 15.39 -15.93 51.81
CA TYR A 758 14.34 -16.02 50.80
C TYR A 758 13.05 -16.61 51.37
N LYS A 759 13.14 -17.72 52.10
CA LYS A 759 11.99 -18.39 52.71
C LYS A 759 11.26 -17.47 53.70
N ARG A 760 12.01 -16.81 54.59
CA ARG A 760 11.43 -15.85 55.56
C ARG A 760 10.73 -14.68 54.87
N GLU A 761 11.33 -14.10 53.82
CA GLU A 761 10.71 -12.99 53.10
C GLU A 761 9.49 -13.46 52.29
N LYS A 762 9.52 -14.68 51.73
CA LYS A 762 8.38 -15.29 51.03
C LYS A 762 7.21 -15.57 51.96
N GLU A 763 7.47 -16.04 53.19
CA GLU A 763 6.44 -16.17 54.23
C GLU A 763 5.86 -14.81 54.65
N ALA A 764 6.70 -13.77 54.75
CA ALA A 764 6.25 -12.41 55.09
C ALA A 764 5.48 -11.73 53.94
N HIS A 765 5.79 -12.09 52.69
CA HIS A 765 5.25 -11.48 51.48
C HIS A 765 4.84 -12.55 50.45
N PRO A 766 3.79 -13.36 50.72
CA PRO A 766 3.43 -14.51 49.91
C PRO A 766 2.96 -14.17 48.48
N ASP A 767 2.59 -12.92 48.23
CA ASP A 767 2.16 -12.42 46.92
C ASP A 767 3.27 -11.64 46.17
N ALA A 768 4.47 -11.53 46.74
CA ALA A 768 5.58 -10.83 46.11
C ALA A 768 6.25 -11.69 45.03
N THR A 769 6.68 -11.05 43.94
CA THR A 769 7.53 -11.67 42.93
C THR A 769 8.99 -11.49 43.31
N PHE A 770 9.67 -12.60 43.59
CA PHE A 770 11.09 -12.65 43.90
C PHE A 770 11.92 -12.93 42.64
N ILE A 771 13.05 -12.25 42.52
CA ILE A 771 13.93 -12.38 41.36
C ILE A 771 15.36 -12.65 41.79
N LEU A 772 15.97 -13.63 41.14
CA LEU A 772 17.40 -13.88 41.12
C LEU A 772 18.01 -13.16 39.92
N GLN A 773 19.06 -12.38 40.14
CA GLN A 773 19.82 -11.70 39.08
C GLN A 773 21.31 -12.02 39.20
N ASN A 774 21.96 -12.46 38.12
CA ASN A 774 23.43 -12.66 38.14
C ASN A 774 24.17 -11.32 38.26
N ILE A 775 25.25 -11.30 39.04
CA ILE A 775 26.03 -10.09 39.32
C ILE A 775 26.97 -9.74 38.16
N HIS A 776 27.59 -10.76 37.57
CA HIS A 776 28.54 -10.57 36.47
C HIS A 776 27.82 -10.70 35.14
N HIS A 777 28.02 -9.73 34.25
CA HIS A 777 27.49 -9.79 32.89
C HIS A 777 28.07 -11.01 32.17
N MET A 778 27.17 -11.84 31.62
CA MET A 778 27.51 -13.02 30.82
C MET A 778 26.35 -13.33 29.88
N THR A 779 26.56 -14.14 28.84
CA THR A 779 25.45 -14.61 28.01
C THR A 779 24.61 -15.63 28.76
N LEU A 780 23.33 -15.81 28.39
CA LEU A 780 22.48 -16.79 29.04
C LEU A 780 23.08 -18.21 28.91
N GLU A 781 23.65 -18.53 27.76
CA GLU A 781 24.31 -19.81 27.54
C GLU A 781 25.56 -20.00 28.42
N GLN A 782 26.39 -18.95 28.58
CA GLN A 782 27.52 -18.96 29.51
C GLN A 782 27.06 -19.17 30.95
N LEU A 783 25.96 -18.53 31.36
CA LEU A 783 25.38 -18.68 32.70
C LEU A 783 24.90 -20.11 32.94
N LEU A 784 24.14 -20.66 31.99
CA LEU A 784 23.57 -22.01 32.10
C LEU A 784 24.65 -23.09 32.10
N ARG A 785 25.76 -22.89 31.38
CA ARG A 785 26.90 -23.83 31.34
C ARG A 785 27.92 -23.61 32.47
N GLY A 786 27.97 -22.41 33.04
CA GLY A 786 29.04 -21.92 33.91
C GLY A 786 28.78 -22.01 35.41
N SER A 787 27.83 -22.83 35.87
CA SER A 787 27.59 -23.05 37.31
C SER A 787 28.84 -23.63 38.00
N PRO A 788 29.30 -23.09 39.14
CA PRO A 788 28.63 -22.08 39.99
C PRO A 788 28.83 -20.62 39.57
N PHE A 789 27.85 -19.75 39.86
CA PHE A 789 27.91 -18.31 39.60
C PHE A 789 27.36 -17.47 40.76
N LYS A 790 27.67 -16.16 40.76
CA LYS A 790 27.23 -15.21 41.79
C LYS A 790 25.97 -14.45 41.36
N ALA A 791 25.02 -14.31 42.28
CA ALA A 791 23.75 -13.64 42.05
C ALA A 791 23.30 -12.77 43.24
N SER A 792 22.23 -12.02 43.05
CA SER A 792 21.50 -11.27 44.08
C SER A 792 20.02 -11.64 44.05
N ILE A 793 19.32 -11.48 45.18
CA ILE A 793 17.88 -11.72 45.32
C ILE A 793 17.18 -10.41 45.68
N SER A 794 16.10 -10.09 44.96
CA SER A 794 15.31 -8.87 45.17
C SER A 794 13.81 -9.09 44.93
N ILE A 795 12.99 -8.09 45.30
CA ILE A 795 11.55 -8.05 44.99
C ILE A 795 11.31 -7.13 43.77
N TRP A 796 10.78 -7.68 42.66
CA TRP A 796 10.68 -7.04 41.33
C TRP A 796 10.10 -5.61 41.32
N LYS A 797 9.04 -5.33 42.10
CA LYS A 797 8.33 -4.03 42.08
C LYS A 797 8.72 -3.05 43.19
N HIS A 798 9.51 -3.48 44.17
CA HIS A 798 9.95 -2.61 45.27
C HIS A 798 11.44 -2.33 45.24
N GLY A 799 12.22 -3.04 44.41
CA GLY A 799 13.68 -2.90 44.35
C GLY A 799 14.38 -3.17 45.68
N LYS A 800 13.66 -3.70 46.68
CA LYS A 800 14.21 -4.09 47.97
C LYS A 800 15.11 -5.30 47.70
N GLU A 801 16.41 -5.04 47.66
CA GLU A 801 17.41 -6.08 47.70
C GLU A 801 17.27 -6.81 49.04
N ILE A 802 17.09 -8.13 48.95
CA ILE A 802 16.96 -9.01 50.11
C ILE A 802 18.34 -9.57 50.46
N GLN A 803 19.13 -9.91 49.44
CA GLN A 803 20.47 -10.48 49.59
C GLN A 803 21.32 -10.13 48.37
N SER A 804 22.43 -9.41 48.58
CA SER A 804 23.32 -8.93 47.50
C SER A 804 24.27 -9.97 46.94
N HIS A 805 24.60 -11.01 47.71
CA HIS A 805 25.59 -12.02 47.34
C HIS A 805 25.05 -13.41 47.65
N VAL A 806 24.76 -14.15 46.58
CA VAL A 806 24.22 -15.51 46.59
C VAL A 806 25.11 -16.39 45.72
N ASP A 807 25.53 -17.52 46.26
CA ASP A 807 26.24 -18.56 45.51
C ASP A 807 25.24 -19.52 44.89
N VAL A 808 25.16 -19.57 43.56
CA VAL A 808 24.26 -20.46 42.82
C VAL A 808 25.04 -21.63 42.25
N SER A 809 24.65 -22.86 42.56
CA SER A 809 25.33 -24.10 42.16
C SER A 809 24.35 -25.20 41.71
N ASN A 810 24.87 -26.32 41.20
CA ASN A 810 24.08 -27.51 40.83
C ASN A 810 22.92 -27.24 39.85
N LEU A 811 23.12 -26.32 38.90
CA LEU A 811 22.11 -25.96 37.91
C LEU A 811 21.70 -27.16 37.04
N LYS A 812 20.39 -27.39 36.89
CA LYS A 812 19.81 -28.40 35.98
C LYS A 812 18.67 -27.79 35.17
N ILE A 813 18.78 -27.88 33.86
CA ILE A 813 17.78 -27.39 32.92
C ILE A 813 16.53 -28.27 32.97
N VAL A 814 15.38 -27.64 33.17
CA VAL A 814 14.05 -28.27 33.07
C VAL A 814 13.50 -28.05 31.66
N LYS A 815 13.52 -26.79 31.20
CA LYS A 815 13.18 -26.39 29.83
C LYS A 815 14.17 -25.37 29.32
N GLN A 816 14.58 -25.54 28.07
CA GLN A 816 15.29 -24.54 27.29
C GLN A 816 14.78 -24.67 25.85
N ARG A 817 14.10 -23.63 25.37
CA ARG A 817 13.45 -23.58 24.05
C ARG A 817 13.85 -22.34 23.33
N THR A 818 14.22 -22.45 22.07
CA THR A 818 14.72 -21.29 21.33
C THR A 818 13.59 -20.33 20.97
N LEU A 819 13.86 -19.04 21.13
CA LEU A 819 12.97 -17.92 20.80
C LEU A 819 13.57 -17.17 19.62
N ARG A 820 13.36 -17.69 18.41
CA ARG A 820 13.75 -17.07 17.15
C ARG A 820 12.66 -17.29 16.11
N THR A 821 12.64 -16.47 15.08
CA THR A 821 11.60 -16.53 14.04
C THR A 821 11.48 -17.92 13.42
N ALA A 822 12.59 -18.58 13.13
CA ALA A 822 12.60 -19.92 12.53
C ALA A 822 11.95 -21.00 13.41
N THR A 823 11.75 -20.75 14.70
CA THR A 823 11.10 -21.66 15.64
C THR A 823 9.67 -21.25 16.00
N TYR A 824 9.21 -20.07 15.57
CA TYR A 824 7.83 -19.64 15.80
C TYR A 824 6.82 -20.35 14.89
N ASP A 825 5.57 -20.41 15.35
CA ASP A 825 4.42 -20.80 14.57
C ASP A 825 4.01 -19.73 13.56
N ALA A 826 3.18 -20.10 12.59
CA ALA A 826 2.58 -19.12 11.67
C ALA A 826 1.39 -18.40 12.32
N ASP A 827 0.69 -19.11 13.21
CA ASP A 827 -0.49 -18.66 13.92
C ASP A 827 -0.34 -18.93 15.42
N TYR A 828 -1.01 -18.13 16.26
CA TYR A 828 -1.09 -18.41 17.69
C TYR A 828 -1.87 -19.72 17.93
N PRO A 829 -1.55 -20.48 18.98
CA PRO A 829 -2.36 -21.63 19.35
C PRO A 829 -3.77 -21.17 19.72
N HIS A 830 -4.78 -21.97 19.38
CA HIS A 830 -6.14 -21.69 19.84
C HIS A 830 -6.20 -21.79 21.35
N ASP A 831 -5.87 -22.94 21.93
CA ASP A 831 -5.83 -23.11 23.40
C ASP A 831 -4.45 -22.82 23.97
N MET A 832 -4.40 -22.00 25.02
CA MET A 832 -3.15 -21.48 25.58
C MET A 832 -2.29 -22.57 26.27
N PRO A 833 -1.05 -22.82 25.81
CA PRO A 833 -0.17 -23.85 26.36
C PRO A 833 0.74 -23.33 27.49
N PHE A 834 0.93 -24.13 28.53
CA PHE A 834 1.82 -23.84 29.67
C PHE A 834 2.80 -25.00 29.93
N TYR A 835 3.97 -24.70 30.46
CA TYR A 835 4.77 -25.69 31.19
C TYR A 835 4.22 -25.86 32.61
N LEU A 836 3.95 -27.10 33.01
CA LEU A 836 3.57 -27.49 34.37
C LEU A 836 4.69 -28.31 35.01
N TYR A 837 5.29 -27.79 36.07
CA TYR A 837 6.49 -28.35 36.70
C TYR A 837 6.49 -28.08 38.22
N GLY A 838 7.40 -28.72 38.95
CA GLY A 838 7.55 -28.53 40.39
C GLY A 838 7.78 -29.83 41.15
N THR A 839 7.20 -29.91 42.34
CA THR A 839 7.15 -31.12 43.19
C THR A 839 5.69 -31.48 43.46
N PRO A 840 5.39 -32.69 43.99
CA PRO A 840 4.02 -33.03 44.38
C PRO A 840 3.40 -32.09 45.43
N SER A 841 4.22 -31.36 46.20
CA SER A 841 3.79 -30.37 47.19
C SER A 841 3.63 -28.96 46.62
N GLU A 842 4.42 -28.58 45.62
CA GLU A 842 4.45 -27.23 45.06
C GLU A 842 4.50 -27.28 43.53
N LEU A 843 3.41 -26.84 42.88
CA LEU A 843 3.28 -26.80 41.42
C LEU A 843 3.40 -25.38 40.89
N HIS A 844 3.98 -25.25 39.70
CA HIS A 844 4.22 -23.99 39.01
C HIS A 844 3.73 -24.05 37.56
N LEU A 845 3.34 -22.91 37.01
CA LEU A 845 2.97 -22.74 35.59
C LEU A 845 3.79 -21.63 34.93
N ASP A 846 4.20 -21.84 33.68
CA ASP A 846 4.82 -20.81 32.83
C ASP A 846 4.31 -20.93 31.39
N HIS A 847 3.88 -19.82 30.79
CA HIS A 847 3.28 -19.79 29.44
C HIS A 847 4.29 -20.14 28.34
N ILE A 848 3.95 -21.02 27.38
CA ILE A 848 4.86 -21.41 26.28
C ILE A 848 4.78 -20.41 25.13
N TYR A 849 5.90 -19.78 24.76
CA TYR A 849 5.92 -18.79 23.67
C TYR A 849 6.10 -19.47 22.31
N LEU A 850 5.02 -19.55 21.54
CA LEU A 850 5.04 -20.14 20.20
C LEU A 850 5.09 -19.11 19.06
N LEU A 851 4.72 -17.85 19.32
CA LEU A 851 4.74 -16.76 18.37
C LEU A 851 5.01 -15.42 19.08
N ALA A 852 5.54 -14.43 18.37
CA ALA A 852 5.82 -13.08 18.86
C ALA A 852 5.02 -12.02 18.08
N PRO A 853 4.52 -10.93 18.70
CA PRO A 853 4.61 -10.60 20.14
C PRO A 853 3.85 -11.59 21.04
N ASN A 854 4.12 -11.60 22.34
CA ASN A 854 3.41 -12.47 23.28
C ASN A 854 3.32 -11.88 24.70
N ILE A 855 2.85 -12.63 25.68
CA ILE A 855 2.74 -12.24 27.08
C ILE A 855 3.41 -13.30 27.97
N GLN A 856 4.22 -12.86 28.93
CA GLN A 856 4.76 -13.73 29.96
C GLN A 856 3.73 -13.89 31.06
N LEU A 857 3.23 -15.11 31.24
CA LEU A 857 2.29 -15.48 32.29
C LEU A 857 2.90 -16.61 33.10
N THR A 858 3.27 -16.30 34.35
CA THR A 858 3.93 -17.25 35.24
C THR A 858 3.20 -17.28 36.58
N ALA A 859 2.89 -18.47 37.09
CA ALA A 859 2.29 -18.65 38.41
C ALA A 859 3.21 -19.51 39.28
N GLY A 860 3.77 -18.91 40.34
CA GLY A 860 4.68 -19.60 41.27
C GLY A 860 4.01 -20.54 42.26
N SER A 861 2.69 -20.51 42.40
CA SER A 861 1.97 -21.53 43.18
C SER A 861 0.60 -21.87 42.60
N VAL A 862 0.41 -23.13 42.24
CA VAL A 862 -0.81 -23.65 41.62
C VAL A 862 -1.31 -24.86 42.41
N ARG A 863 -2.64 -24.94 42.63
CA ARG A 863 -3.29 -26.14 43.15
C ARG A 863 -4.01 -26.84 42.01
N PHE A 864 -3.54 -28.03 41.65
CA PHE A 864 -4.14 -28.84 40.60
C PHE A 864 -4.97 -29.98 41.21
N SER A 865 -6.16 -30.24 40.64
CA SER A 865 -7.10 -31.22 41.20
C SER A 865 -6.70 -32.68 41.02
N SER A 866 -5.68 -32.96 40.19
CA SER A 866 -5.24 -34.31 39.84
C SER A 866 -3.78 -34.51 40.28
N GLU A 867 -3.45 -35.73 40.71
CA GLU A 867 -2.09 -36.07 41.12
C GLU A 867 -1.17 -36.25 39.91
N LEU A 868 0.09 -35.80 40.06
CA LEU A 868 1.17 -35.97 39.09
C LEU A 868 2.38 -36.55 39.83
N SER A 869 3.12 -37.45 39.18
CA SER A 869 4.30 -38.06 39.80
C SER A 869 5.45 -37.05 39.92
N ALA A 870 6.34 -37.25 40.90
CA ALA A 870 7.53 -36.41 41.05
C ALA A 870 8.44 -36.45 39.82
N GLU A 871 8.47 -37.57 39.08
CA GLU A 871 9.25 -37.70 37.83
C GLU A 871 8.65 -36.85 36.69
N GLU A 872 7.33 -36.85 36.53
CA GLU A 872 6.62 -36.03 35.55
C GLU A 872 6.83 -34.54 35.81
N LEU A 873 6.69 -34.12 37.08
CA LEU A 873 6.87 -32.73 37.49
C LEU A 873 8.33 -32.26 37.41
N ALA A 874 9.29 -33.15 37.67
CA ALA A 874 10.72 -32.84 37.52
C ALA A 874 11.12 -32.66 36.05
N ARG A 875 10.48 -33.37 35.10
CA ARG A 875 10.71 -33.21 33.66
C ARG A 875 10.07 -31.94 33.08
N GLY A 876 9.00 -31.45 33.72
CA GLY A 876 8.15 -30.39 33.19
C GLY A 876 7.24 -30.89 32.07
N MET A 877 5.95 -30.86 32.33
CA MET A 877 4.89 -31.32 31.43
C MET A 877 4.36 -30.15 30.59
N ILE A 878 3.61 -30.44 29.52
CA ILE A 878 2.87 -29.41 28.79
C ILE A 878 1.41 -29.49 29.23
N ALA A 879 0.85 -28.39 29.72
CA ALA A 879 -0.54 -28.27 30.13
C ALA A 879 -1.27 -27.28 29.20
N VAL A 880 -2.32 -27.73 28.52
CA VAL A 880 -3.11 -26.91 27.61
C VAL A 880 -4.37 -26.42 28.32
N ALA A 881 -4.58 -25.11 28.35
CA ALA A 881 -5.74 -24.48 28.95
C ALA A 881 -6.91 -24.43 27.95
N THR A 882 -7.76 -25.45 27.96
CA THR A 882 -8.83 -25.68 26.97
C THR A 882 -9.97 -24.65 26.96
N GLU A 883 -9.96 -23.71 27.91
CA GLU A 883 -10.98 -22.65 28.04
C GLU A 883 -10.34 -21.25 27.96
N VAL A 884 -9.06 -21.17 27.63
CA VAL A 884 -8.31 -19.92 27.47
C VAL A 884 -7.78 -19.88 26.06
N HIS A 885 -8.48 -19.12 25.21
CA HIS A 885 -8.14 -19.05 23.80
C HIS A 885 -7.10 -17.94 23.54
N GLU A 886 -5.85 -18.31 23.25
CA GLU A 886 -4.74 -17.35 23.11
C GLU A 886 -4.89 -16.50 21.84
N ASP A 887 -5.20 -17.13 20.71
CA ASP A 887 -5.45 -16.46 19.43
C ASP A 887 -6.45 -15.29 19.51
N TRP A 888 -7.47 -15.38 20.36
CA TRP A 888 -8.47 -14.32 20.56
C TRP A 888 -7.93 -13.10 21.31
N MET A 889 -6.86 -13.26 22.07
CA MET A 889 -6.32 -12.24 22.97
C MET A 889 -5.07 -11.54 22.43
N GLN A 890 -4.53 -12.02 21.31
CA GLN A 890 -3.29 -11.50 20.73
C GLN A 890 -3.54 -10.36 19.71
N PRO A 891 -2.66 -9.34 19.64
CA PRO A 891 -1.60 -9.05 20.60
C PRO A 891 -2.17 -8.51 21.93
N PHE A 892 -1.64 -8.97 23.06
CA PHE A 892 -2.06 -8.46 24.37
C PHE A 892 -1.74 -6.96 24.52
N PRO A 893 -2.63 -6.16 25.16
CA PRO A 893 -2.32 -4.77 25.49
C PRO A 893 -1.28 -4.70 26.60
N LYS A 894 -0.78 -3.49 26.89
CA LYS A 894 0.19 -3.27 27.98
C LYS A 894 -0.32 -3.76 29.32
N THR A 895 0.58 -4.17 30.20
CA THR A 895 0.24 -4.79 31.48
C THR A 895 -0.69 -3.91 32.32
N ASN A 896 -0.53 -2.58 32.26
CA ASN A 896 -1.38 -1.62 32.97
C ASN A 896 -2.78 -1.40 32.36
N GLN A 897 -3.01 -1.85 31.13
CA GLN A 897 -4.28 -1.80 30.40
C GLN A 897 -5.07 -3.11 30.49
N LEU A 898 -4.45 -4.18 30.98
CA LEU A 898 -5.14 -5.45 31.20
C LEU A 898 -6.27 -5.29 32.25
N PRO A 899 -7.39 -6.02 32.09
CA PRO A 899 -8.55 -5.88 32.97
C PRO A 899 -8.28 -6.49 34.34
N LYS A 900 -7.58 -5.76 35.22
CA LYS A 900 -7.13 -6.14 36.58
C LYS A 900 -7.84 -7.35 37.22
N ASP A 901 -8.99 -7.11 37.87
CA ASP A 901 -9.70 -8.10 38.67
C ASP A 901 -10.51 -9.11 37.84
N GLU A 902 -10.60 -8.89 36.53
CA GLU A 902 -11.31 -9.77 35.59
C GLU A 902 -10.35 -10.63 34.77
N PHE A 903 -9.06 -10.29 34.72
CA PHE A 903 -8.04 -10.92 33.89
C PHE A 903 -7.90 -12.40 34.22
N PHE A 904 -7.96 -13.27 33.20
CA PHE A 904 -8.05 -14.72 33.40
C PHE A 904 -6.84 -15.31 34.13
N PHE A 905 -5.67 -14.67 34.07
CA PHE A 905 -4.47 -15.14 34.75
C PHE A 905 -4.20 -14.31 36.02
N ARG A 906 -4.98 -14.59 37.08
CA ARG A 906 -4.92 -13.89 38.37
C ARG A 906 -5.10 -14.82 39.55
N LYS A 907 -4.69 -14.36 40.74
CA LYS A 907 -4.85 -15.11 42.00
C LYS A 907 -6.31 -15.45 42.27
N GLY A 908 -6.56 -16.70 42.68
CA GLY A 908 -7.87 -17.29 42.94
C GLY A 908 -8.61 -17.78 41.69
N LYS A 909 -8.13 -17.48 40.48
CA LYS A 909 -8.77 -17.93 39.24
C LYS A 909 -8.47 -19.41 39.01
N THR A 910 -9.49 -20.14 38.60
CA THR A 910 -9.40 -21.54 38.19
C THR A 910 -9.32 -21.61 36.67
N ILE A 911 -8.40 -22.40 36.15
CA ILE A 911 -8.20 -22.69 34.73
C ILE A 911 -8.23 -24.20 34.56
N ARG A 912 -9.02 -24.69 33.59
CA ARG A 912 -9.06 -26.11 33.27
C ARG A 912 -7.88 -26.49 32.39
N LEU A 913 -7.12 -27.51 32.81
CA LEU A 913 -5.90 -27.95 32.12
C LEU A 913 -6.01 -29.41 31.67
N SER A 914 -5.58 -29.66 30.44
CA SER A 914 -5.25 -30.99 29.92
C SER A 914 -3.73 -31.14 29.91
N VAL A 915 -3.21 -32.12 30.64
CA VAL A 915 -1.76 -32.28 30.88
C VAL A 915 -1.19 -33.41 30.03
N TYR A 916 -0.10 -33.14 29.32
CA TYR A 916 0.56 -34.03 28.37
C TYR A 916 2.05 -34.17 28.72
N LYS A 917 2.63 -35.32 28.37
CA LYS A 917 4.08 -35.46 28.36
C LYS A 917 4.65 -34.56 27.28
N ASP A 918 5.68 -33.79 27.63
CA ASP A 918 6.45 -33.05 26.63
C ASP A 918 7.22 -34.04 25.73
N PRO A 919 6.90 -34.13 24.42
CA PRO A 919 7.56 -35.06 23.51
C PRO A 919 9.00 -34.63 23.16
N TYR A 920 9.41 -33.43 23.57
CA TYR A 920 10.74 -32.87 23.31
C TYR A 920 11.68 -33.05 24.50
N GLU A 921 12.98 -32.99 24.22
CA GLU A 921 14.03 -33.02 25.26
C GLU A 921 14.01 -31.74 26.11
N ALA A 922 14.67 -31.77 27.27
CA ALA A 922 14.75 -30.61 28.17
C ALA A 922 15.37 -29.39 27.47
N THR A 923 16.43 -29.59 26.69
CA THR A 923 16.99 -28.59 25.76
C THR A 923 16.60 -28.97 24.35
N TYR A 924 15.88 -28.10 23.64
CA TYR A 924 15.42 -28.36 22.28
C TYR A 924 15.45 -27.09 21.45
N ASP A 925 16.15 -27.14 20.31
CA ASP A 925 16.46 -25.98 19.46
C ASP A 925 15.55 -25.86 18.22
N GLY A 926 14.51 -26.70 18.15
CA GLY A 926 13.55 -26.75 17.05
C GLY A 926 12.19 -26.15 17.39
N LYS A 927 11.29 -26.18 16.40
CA LYS A 927 9.91 -25.76 16.53
C LYS A 927 9.09 -26.73 17.39
N ILE A 928 8.28 -26.17 18.30
CA ILE A 928 7.35 -26.92 19.17
C ILE A 928 6.02 -27.07 18.44
N ASP A 929 5.69 -28.30 18.07
CA ASP A 929 4.46 -28.66 17.35
C ASP A 929 3.48 -29.31 18.33
N LEU A 930 2.50 -28.52 18.76
CA LEU A 930 1.47 -28.99 19.69
C LEU A 930 0.63 -30.15 19.13
N LYS A 931 0.62 -30.40 17.81
CA LYS A 931 -0.10 -31.54 17.21
C LYS A 931 0.50 -32.89 17.60
N LYS A 932 1.74 -32.91 18.10
CA LYS A 932 2.39 -34.13 18.62
C LYS A 932 1.90 -34.54 20.00
N LEU A 933 1.11 -33.69 20.68
CA LEU A 933 0.49 -34.02 21.95
C LEU A 933 -0.64 -35.02 21.72
N ALA A 934 -0.40 -36.29 22.06
CA ALA A 934 -1.39 -37.36 21.94
C ALA A 934 -1.68 -37.96 23.32
N ASN A 935 -2.97 -38.09 23.64
CA ASN A 935 -3.52 -38.61 24.90
C ASN A 935 -3.07 -37.80 26.15
N PRO A 936 -3.97 -37.05 26.81
CA PRO A 936 -3.62 -36.39 28.07
C PRO A 936 -3.29 -37.45 29.13
N VAL A 937 -2.23 -37.21 29.90
CA VAL A 937 -1.89 -37.98 31.11
C VAL A 937 -2.99 -37.83 32.15
N THR A 938 -3.49 -36.60 32.32
CA THR A 938 -4.61 -36.28 33.19
C THR A 938 -5.24 -34.96 32.78
N MET A 939 -6.42 -34.68 33.32
CA MET A 939 -7.13 -33.42 33.15
C MET A 939 -7.65 -32.96 34.51
N GLY A 940 -7.75 -31.66 34.74
CA GLY A 940 -8.22 -31.14 36.02
C GLY A 940 -8.32 -29.63 36.07
N ASP A 941 -8.76 -29.14 37.21
CA ASP A 941 -8.85 -27.72 37.52
C ASP A 941 -7.57 -27.26 38.23
N ALA A 942 -6.93 -26.21 37.71
CA ALA A 942 -5.77 -25.56 38.29
C ALA A 942 -6.18 -24.20 38.88
N VAL A 943 -6.09 -24.06 40.19
CA VAL A 943 -6.31 -22.78 40.89
C VAL A 943 -4.98 -22.06 41.01
N LEU A 944 -4.89 -20.85 40.46
CA LEU A 944 -3.73 -19.97 40.59
C LEU A 944 -3.72 -19.35 41.99
N THR A 945 -2.78 -19.71 42.87
CA THR A 945 -2.89 -19.37 44.30
C THR A 945 -1.98 -18.24 44.78
N ALA A 946 -0.79 -18.07 44.21
CA ALA A 946 0.17 -17.02 44.59
C ALA A 946 1.22 -16.79 43.49
N GLU A 947 2.05 -15.76 43.67
CA GLU A 947 3.21 -15.44 42.81
C GLU A 947 2.84 -15.32 41.33
N ILE A 948 1.78 -14.55 41.03
CA ILE A 948 1.30 -14.32 39.67
C ILE A 948 2.11 -13.19 39.04
N PHE A 949 2.88 -13.54 38.01
CA PHE A 949 3.64 -12.62 37.20
C PHE A 949 3.02 -12.50 35.81
N VAL A 950 2.82 -11.27 35.37
CA VAL A 950 2.23 -10.90 34.08
C VAL A 950 3.07 -9.78 33.49
N ASP A 951 3.60 -9.99 32.29
CA ASP A 951 4.32 -8.98 31.54
C ASP A 951 4.08 -9.11 30.03
N SER A 952 3.39 -8.11 29.46
CA SER A 952 3.21 -7.96 28.00
C SER A 952 4.10 -6.87 27.41
N GLU A 953 4.99 -6.26 28.21
CA GLU A 953 5.79 -5.10 27.81
C GLU A 953 7.25 -5.45 27.65
N GLU A 954 7.96 -5.86 28.72
CA GLU A 954 9.40 -6.10 28.62
C GLU A 954 9.71 -7.34 27.76
N LEU A 955 8.86 -8.38 27.79
CA LEU A 955 8.92 -9.51 26.88
C LEU A 955 8.91 -9.10 25.40
N ASN A 956 8.11 -8.09 25.05
CA ASN A 956 7.94 -7.59 23.68
C ASN A 956 8.84 -6.38 23.36
N LYS A 957 9.70 -5.97 24.29
CA LYS A 957 10.48 -4.75 24.13
C LYS A 957 11.75 -5.00 23.34
N ASP A 958 11.85 -4.36 22.18
CA ASP A 958 13.12 -4.25 21.48
C ASP A 958 14.01 -3.19 22.17
N SER A 959 14.95 -3.58 23.02
CA SER A 959 15.87 -2.62 23.67
C SER A 959 17.00 -2.14 22.77
N THR A 960 17.16 -2.73 21.58
CA THR A 960 18.07 -2.18 20.57
C THR A 960 17.42 -1.00 19.83
N TYR A 961 16.11 -0.81 20.01
CA TYR A 961 15.42 0.39 19.63
C TYR A 961 15.96 1.59 20.41
N GLN A 962 16.82 2.36 19.76
CA GLN A 962 17.07 3.74 20.18
C GLN A 962 16.06 4.65 19.46
N PRO A 963 15.24 5.43 20.19
CA PRO A 963 14.54 6.55 19.59
C PRO A 963 15.58 7.44 18.90
N ILE A 964 15.28 7.89 17.69
CA ILE A 964 16.20 8.68 16.86
C ILE A 964 16.72 9.87 17.71
N PRO A 965 18.03 9.98 17.98
CA PRO A 965 18.56 11.08 18.76
C PRO A 965 18.32 12.41 18.03
N PHE A 966 17.41 13.21 18.57
CA PHE A 966 17.17 14.57 18.12
C PHE A 966 18.40 15.43 18.41
N ARG A 967 19.27 15.64 17.42
CA ARG A 967 20.26 16.72 17.47
C ARG A 967 19.89 17.77 16.43
N LYS A 968 19.22 18.83 16.89
CA LYS A 968 19.28 20.14 16.23
C LYS A 968 20.76 20.52 16.11
N GLY A 969 21.33 20.35 14.93
CA GLY A 969 22.42 21.22 14.52
C GLY A 969 21.87 22.65 14.57
N ARG A 970 22.46 23.52 15.40
CA ARG A 970 22.14 24.94 15.36
C ARG A 970 22.51 25.45 13.96
N ALA A 971 21.53 25.56 13.07
CA ALA A 971 21.69 26.36 11.86
C ALA A 971 21.89 27.83 12.26
N PRO A 972 22.73 28.60 11.55
CA PRO A 972 22.83 30.03 11.78
C PRO A 972 21.45 30.65 11.53
N VAL A 973 20.94 31.37 12.52
CA VAL A 973 19.71 32.17 12.41
C VAL A 973 19.90 33.16 11.26
N GLN A 974 19.18 32.98 10.15
CA GLN A 974 18.99 34.07 9.19
C GLN A 974 18.12 35.16 9.85
N PRO A 975 18.36 36.46 9.55
CA PRO A 975 17.75 37.54 10.29
C PRO A 975 16.24 37.59 10.02
N ARG A 976 15.44 37.41 11.06
CA ARG A 976 14.01 37.76 11.02
C ARG A 976 13.90 39.26 10.82
N ILE A 977 13.19 39.68 9.77
CA ILE A 977 12.71 41.05 9.59
C ILE A 977 11.69 41.31 10.73
N GLY A 978 11.90 42.40 11.50
CA GLY A 978 11.12 42.77 12.70
C GLY A 978 9.64 43.06 12.42
N ALA A 979 8.70 43.02 13.37
CA ALA A 979 8.68 43.55 14.75
C ALA A 979 7.47 42.97 15.54
N PRO A 980 7.06 43.49 16.73
CA PRO A 980 7.78 43.85 17.94
C PRO A 980 7.49 42.87 19.12
N ALA A 981 8.30 42.99 20.17
CA ALA A 981 8.42 42.03 21.27
C ALA A 981 7.18 41.91 22.20
N GLY A 982 6.70 40.67 22.37
CA GLY A 982 5.90 40.23 23.52
C GLY A 982 6.69 39.21 24.35
N LYS A 983 6.87 39.48 25.65
CA LYS A 983 7.62 38.65 26.60
C LYS A 983 6.95 37.28 26.80
N ALA A 984 7.69 36.19 26.56
CA ALA A 984 7.30 34.85 27.01
C ALA A 984 8.21 34.39 28.16
N HIS A 985 7.59 34.01 29.27
CA HIS A 985 8.21 33.43 30.45
C HIS A 985 8.84 32.06 30.13
N LYS A 986 10.04 31.81 30.67
CA LYS A 986 10.67 30.49 30.74
C LYS A 986 10.15 29.75 31.96
N GLU A 987 9.51 28.60 31.76
CA GLU A 987 9.56 27.49 32.71
C GLU A 987 9.86 26.21 31.93
N GLY A 988 11.01 25.61 32.21
CA GLY A 988 11.38 24.29 31.74
C GLY A 988 10.94 23.24 32.75
N LYS A 989 10.22 22.22 32.27
CA LYS A 989 10.15 20.92 32.91
C LYS A 989 10.43 19.86 31.85
N ALA A 990 11.50 19.10 32.06
CA ALA A 990 11.81 17.91 31.30
C ALA A 990 10.79 16.82 31.67
N HIS A 991 9.89 16.50 30.74
CA HIS A 991 9.08 15.29 30.83
C HIS A 991 9.84 14.15 30.15
N LYS A 992 10.15 13.10 30.91
CA LYS A 992 10.42 11.77 30.36
C LYS A 992 9.08 11.21 29.91
N GLU A 993 8.83 11.17 28.61
CA GLU A 993 7.70 10.44 28.05
C GLU A 993 8.24 9.16 27.39
N GLU A 994 7.80 8.02 27.91
CA GLU A 994 7.94 6.72 27.28
C GLU A 994 6.83 6.59 26.23
N PHE A 995 7.22 6.35 24.98
CA PHE A 995 6.31 6.33 23.85
C PHE A 995 5.42 5.07 23.89
N LEU A 996 4.12 5.32 24.06
CA LEU A 996 3.04 4.35 23.88
C LEU A 996 2.72 4.24 22.39
N SER A 997 2.51 3.03 21.87
CA SER A 997 1.81 2.87 20.59
C SER A 997 0.36 3.33 20.80
N PHE A 998 0.04 4.52 20.32
CA PHE A 998 -1.31 5.06 20.35
C PHE A 998 -2.19 4.32 19.35
N ASN A 999 -3.42 3.99 19.74
CA ASN A 999 -4.44 3.65 18.74
C ASN A 999 -4.77 4.90 17.89
N ASP A 1000 -5.33 4.71 16.69
CA ASP A 1000 -5.58 5.82 15.75
C ASP A 1000 -6.45 6.93 16.35
N ARG A 1001 -7.34 6.58 17.29
CA ARG A 1001 -8.22 7.54 17.98
C ARG A 1001 -7.45 8.41 18.99
N GLU A 1002 -6.48 7.85 19.68
CA GLU A 1002 -5.57 8.57 20.58
C GLU A 1002 -4.60 9.45 19.81
N LYS A 1003 -4.06 8.96 18.68
CA LYS A 1003 -3.25 9.78 17.76
C LYS A 1003 -4.07 10.96 17.23
N ALA A 1004 -5.29 10.72 16.73
CA ALA A 1004 -6.18 11.77 16.25
C ALA A 1004 -6.58 12.76 17.36
N GLY A 1005 -6.82 12.28 18.59
CA GLY A 1005 -7.12 13.13 19.74
C GLY A 1005 -5.94 14.02 20.15
N ARG A 1006 -4.71 13.48 20.15
CA ARG A 1006 -3.48 14.25 20.35
C ARG A 1006 -3.26 15.25 19.22
N TRP A 1007 -3.51 14.84 17.98
CA TRP A 1007 -3.40 15.68 16.78
C TRP A 1007 -4.36 16.86 16.86
N PHE A 1008 -5.63 16.62 17.20
CA PHE A 1008 -6.63 17.68 17.38
C PHE A 1008 -6.26 18.62 18.53
N LYS A 1009 -5.71 18.09 19.63
CA LYS A 1009 -5.23 18.91 20.75
C LYS A 1009 -4.02 19.75 20.36
N HIS A 1010 -3.04 19.17 19.65
CA HIS A 1010 -1.87 19.86 19.15
C HIS A 1010 -2.27 20.98 18.16
N PHE A 1011 -3.10 20.64 17.17
CA PHE A 1011 -3.65 21.59 16.20
C PHE A 1011 -4.43 22.71 16.90
N ASN A 1012 -5.30 22.39 17.85
CA ASN A 1012 -6.02 23.41 18.61
C ASN A 1012 -5.10 24.29 19.44
N ASN A 1013 -4.08 23.73 20.08
CA ASN A 1013 -3.10 24.51 20.84
C ASN A 1013 -2.26 25.44 19.95
N ALA A 1014 -1.96 25.01 18.72
CA ALA A 1014 -1.24 25.83 17.75
C ALA A 1014 -2.15 26.90 17.10
N MET A 1015 -3.44 26.60 16.94
CA MET A 1015 -4.43 27.52 16.41
C MET A 1015 -4.92 28.53 17.46
N SER A 1016 -5.02 28.15 18.74
CA SER A 1016 -5.42 29.02 19.86
C SER A 1016 -4.37 30.09 20.10
#